data_AF-A0A8H6YML4-F1
#
_entry.id   AF-A0A8H6YML4-F1
#
_cell.length_a   1.000
_cell.length_b   1.000
_cell.length_c   1.000
_cell.angle_alpha   90.00
_cell.angle_beta   90.00
_cell.angle_gamma   90.00
#
_symmetry.space_group_name_H-M   'P 1'
#
loop_
_entity.id
_entity.type
_entity.pdbx_description
1 polymer ?
#
loop_
_entity_poly.entity_id
_entity_poly.type
_entity_poly.pdbx_seq_one_letter_code
_entity_poly.pdbx_strand_id
1 'polypeptide(L)'
;MAHPLYWLGERFFYAIGNTSAVSLARDVTPDQDISLLLLATRKLDFTCVDFEPAILARNVLLLSMVIDNKDAENIFDIFFHLYLEKESLALLVSQCRILLDASTTFQGWKESRYGSTLRMSSEHTLTELRRHWDQYAKMHSLPNSQLCRIVADFKAVITEYQKQYHHTTVGHTSRSAGPLMMYTMRILSECFHDFWKYGTTFVSAARRSAATLLNPTFVYTQVGVGCHVHYGTDPVMPFHLAPIFGNLHATPSRSDIVNGIRTQFRDWCSTFRRYHQRSLCIVRVFFADAIFGARALQFRKESGAVQTRILVCQWRTETITLDEEEYKQAPLVFDVVDTSNLDDHIGLLNILTISIPLLSSSRNGVLYLESLLIQGHAGNAPKDLTKRFHADLTVMTVLFHLCPVDFVAGYSTRSNIHELLAYNFFRVDGPQRQYHQVTTWKPLRSDPPVVDSQQLGTFLYKLYHALFEEEDAFTFHQRHPNDLLHALISDNRAPYSRESFVLLLKFIRGRLQVPWDQWIAVLDRFFDVHSSESSMKMDTVNYQDLCGLLHFHGVYSMDLYRWGNVASVGVFRAWAKVPPLVRVFLTIPRQKLGVLAGATPVLRAGMRGPSMHNLFSSVHAAFGVLSVMGTPANPKVSFEEDPKRFHGTKPLVISFVMPAILLTGDGPGYDPPHSICITLAIKNNPINAIRYVQKLGGHLEIHSAHLFDKENVLILPEQPLPSTFSFSTHMNVPSVPGRIGSRGPISANFSDECDLMESFSAKITVEDGLAKAALQSSGAVTVHQFSHNIIQLVLGGRTQESLWIEIIVPFRSSFTEGGVDINPFPIALGDLVPWSVHRLNLERLPVLNLKSRKLDKWLNVHLGAAFSDREAAVRKKKGVDTMMFIKDTIHAIIVQASGIQPKGSSPQRVFTLLDKATKNCDTILFVDRLRFDLSAHTIVCDGFVLPSSDERFMEMDEDQNLWKLLAQARQILVEPGEAKSWKQLLPVLVERCRTWKHRDSCQYASEGRVPLTTEMEFIPLCACGEGQDVQRMHDVPLWKPFAKYSTRIALSPLFAVSYVESVERKIRTCCVCGAKNAFKCAKCKSEKDRYCSIACQKKDWDRHRAQYHNVFRDK
;
A
#
# COMPACT_ATOMS: atom_id res chain seq x y z
N MET A 1 7.00 13.05 -8.23
CA MET A 1 6.09 12.38 -9.19
C MET A 1 5.05 13.36 -9.72
N ALA A 2 4.32 12.89 -10.72
CA ALA A 2 3.22 13.57 -11.41
C ALA A 2 2.18 12.51 -11.84
N HIS A 3 0.99 12.95 -12.23
CA HIS A 3 -0.15 12.10 -12.57
C HIS A 3 -0.82 12.63 -13.84
N PRO A 4 -1.33 11.76 -14.74
CA PRO A 4 -2.03 12.21 -15.94
C PRO A 4 -3.25 13.10 -15.63
N LEU A 5 -3.59 13.99 -16.55
CA LEU A 5 -4.77 14.86 -16.43
C LEU A 5 -6.03 14.09 -16.82
N TYR A 6 -6.84 13.67 -15.84
CA TYR A 6 -8.14 13.04 -16.08
C TYR A 6 -9.26 14.07 -16.10
N TRP A 7 -10.15 13.99 -17.10
CA TRP A 7 -11.42 14.74 -17.07
C TRP A 7 -12.33 14.20 -15.97
N LEU A 8 -13.01 15.11 -15.25
CA LEU A 8 -13.76 14.79 -14.03
C LEU A 8 -15.28 14.64 -14.27
N GLY A 9 -15.68 13.96 -15.34
CA GLY A 9 -17.10 13.85 -15.72
C GLY A 9 -17.93 13.01 -14.75
N GLU A 10 -17.34 11.99 -14.12
CA GLU A 10 -17.91 11.26 -12.98
C GLU A 10 -16.87 11.14 -11.87
N ARG A 11 -17.18 11.67 -10.69
CA ARG A 11 -16.39 11.52 -9.45
C ARG A 11 -17.31 11.04 -8.33
N PHE A 12 -16.80 10.08 -7.56
CA PHE A 12 -17.48 9.56 -6.38
C PHE A 12 -16.90 10.14 -5.09
N PHE A 13 -17.77 10.37 -4.11
CA PHE A 13 -17.46 10.84 -2.77
C PHE A 13 -17.38 9.64 -1.82
N TYR A 14 -16.17 9.34 -1.35
CA TYR A 14 -15.87 8.21 -0.46
C TYR A 14 -16.01 8.63 1.01
N ALA A 15 -17.23 8.95 1.41
CA ALA A 15 -17.55 9.50 2.74
C ALA A 15 -17.17 8.59 3.93
N ILE A 16 -16.97 7.29 3.69
CA ILE A 16 -16.69 6.26 4.69
C ILE A 16 -15.61 5.33 4.14
N GLY A 17 -14.69 4.88 5.00
CA GLY A 17 -13.60 3.96 4.61
C GLY A 17 -14.10 2.62 4.07
N ASN A 18 -13.35 2.05 3.10
CA ASN A 18 -13.69 0.83 2.36
C ASN A 18 -12.95 -0.44 2.89
N THR A 19 -12.27 -0.31 4.03
CA THR A 19 -11.59 -1.38 4.77
C THR A 19 -11.81 -1.15 6.27
N SER A 20 -11.61 -2.19 7.10
CA SER A 20 -11.74 -2.02 8.56
C SER A 20 -10.55 -1.30 9.16
N ALA A 21 -10.77 -0.57 10.25
CA ALA A 21 -9.72 0.09 11.02
C ALA A 21 -8.50 -0.82 11.31
N VAL A 22 -7.30 -0.24 11.33
CA VAL A 22 -6.05 -0.97 11.56
C VAL A 22 -5.19 -0.30 12.65
N SER A 23 -4.39 -1.09 13.38
CA SER A 23 -3.33 -0.56 14.24
C SER A 23 -2.14 -0.17 13.37
N LEU A 24 -1.63 1.05 13.50
CA LEU A 24 -0.60 1.59 12.61
C LEU A 24 0.79 1.67 13.27
N ALA A 25 0.87 1.84 14.58
CA ALA A 25 2.11 1.53 15.33
C ALA A 25 2.29 0.02 15.60
N ARG A 26 1.80 -0.84 14.70
CA ARG A 26 1.92 -2.31 14.78
C ARG A 26 3.36 -2.80 14.54
N ASP A 27 4.20 -2.02 13.87
CA ASP A 27 5.59 -2.37 13.56
C ASP A 27 6.63 -1.57 14.38
N VAL A 28 6.21 -0.82 15.41
CA VAL A 28 7.07 0.09 16.20
C VAL A 28 7.09 -0.28 17.69
N THR A 29 8.21 -0.03 18.39
CA THR A 29 8.38 -0.36 19.83
C THR A 29 7.28 0.25 20.72
N PRO A 30 7.02 -0.27 21.94
CA PRO A 30 6.11 0.36 22.89
C PRO A 30 6.64 1.65 23.53
N ASP A 31 7.96 1.86 23.48
CA ASP A 31 8.72 2.75 24.36
C ASP A 31 9.27 4.03 23.71
N GLN A 32 9.14 4.18 22.38
CA GLN A 32 9.43 5.41 21.62
C GLN A 32 8.15 6.25 21.44
N ASP A 33 8.21 7.58 21.40
CA ASP A 33 7.14 8.38 20.77
C ASP A 33 7.19 8.22 19.24
N ILE A 34 6.12 8.57 18.50
CA ILE A 34 6.15 8.45 17.03
C ILE A 34 5.51 9.64 16.31
N SER A 35 6.19 10.13 15.27
CA SER A 35 5.61 10.98 14.23
C SER A 35 4.94 10.11 13.16
N LEU A 36 3.62 10.15 13.06
CA LEU A 36 2.80 9.15 12.36
C LEU A 36 2.01 9.76 11.19
N LEU A 37 1.63 8.92 10.24
CA LEU A 37 0.37 9.04 9.51
C LEU A 37 -0.64 8.06 10.16
N LEU A 38 -1.19 8.45 11.34
CA LEU A 38 -2.07 7.64 12.24
C LEU A 38 -1.35 6.40 12.87
N LEU A 39 -1.67 5.76 14.01
CA LEU A 39 -2.56 5.89 15.18
C LEU A 39 -2.01 4.95 16.31
N ALA A 40 -1.89 5.37 17.59
CA ALA A 40 -1.28 4.55 18.68
C ALA A 40 -1.58 4.99 20.15
N THR A 41 -0.74 4.58 21.14
CA THR A 41 -0.92 4.73 22.61
C THR A 41 0.14 5.56 23.35
N ARG A 42 0.75 6.52 22.66
CA ARG A 42 1.95 7.30 23.07
C ARG A 42 1.67 8.80 22.87
N LYS A 43 2.66 9.71 22.81
CA LYS A 43 2.38 11.02 22.19
C LYS A 43 2.20 10.80 20.69
N LEU A 44 1.03 11.18 20.18
CA LEU A 44 0.67 11.01 18.78
C LEU A 44 0.72 12.36 18.07
N ASP A 45 1.40 12.40 16.94
CA ASP A 45 1.25 13.47 15.96
C ASP A 45 0.92 12.84 14.60
N PHE A 46 -0.18 13.27 13.98
CA PHE A 46 -0.64 12.82 12.67
C PHE A 46 -0.66 13.96 11.67
N THR A 47 -0.27 13.70 10.43
CA THR A 47 -0.59 14.58 9.29
C THR A 47 -1.51 13.85 8.31
N CYS A 48 -2.79 14.24 8.27
CA CYS A 48 -3.80 13.67 7.40
C CYS A 48 -3.93 14.51 6.12
N VAL A 49 -3.50 13.96 4.99
CA VAL A 49 -3.57 14.59 3.66
C VAL A 49 -4.76 14.03 2.87
N ASP A 50 -5.63 14.90 2.35
CA ASP A 50 -6.72 14.51 1.46
C ASP A 50 -7.01 15.63 0.44
N PHE A 51 -7.44 15.23 -0.77
CA PHE A 51 -7.78 16.14 -1.87
C PHE A 51 -9.26 16.56 -1.88
N GLU A 52 -10.10 15.95 -1.06
CA GLU A 52 -11.51 16.30 -0.91
C GLU A 52 -11.74 17.00 0.46
N PRO A 53 -11.86 18.35 0.48
CA PRO A 53 -12.01 19.10 1.73
C PRO A 53 -13.28 18.73 2.50
N ALA A 54 -14.31 18.14 1.86
CA ALA A 54 -15.47 17.60 2.56
C ALA A 54 -15.16 16.39 3.47
N ILE A 55 -14.15 15.55 3.14
CA ILE A 55 -13.71 14.46 4.02
C ILE A 55 -13.04 15.05 5.27
N LEU A 56 -12.13 15.99 5.06
CA LEU A 56 -11.40 16.67 6.14
C LEU A 56 -12.35 17.46 7.07
N ALA A 57 -13.32 18.18 6.49
CA ALA A 57 -14.36 18.91 7.25
C ALA A 57 -15.22 17.98 8.10
N ARG A 58 -15.58 16.79 7.60
CA ARG A 58 -16.33 15.77 8.34
C ARG A 58 -15.50 15.11 9.44
N ASN A 59 -14.20 14.87 9.20
CA ASN A 59 -13.30 14.29 10.20
C ASN A 59 -13.07 15.25 11.38
N VAL A 60 -12.84 16.54 11.12
CA VAL A 60 -12.73 17.56 12.19
C VAL A 60 -14.05 17.74 12.93
N LEU A 61 -15.18 17.78 12.21
CA LEU A 61 -16.51 17.83 12.80
C LEU A 61 -16.78 16.64 13.75
N LEU A 62 -16.53 15.41 13.30
CA LEU A 62 -16.59 14.19 14.12
C LEU A 62 -15.77 14.32 15.41
N LEU A 63 -14.49 14.66 15.29
CA LEU A 63 -13.59 14.72 16.44
C LEU A 63 -13.94 15.88 17.40
N SER A 64 -14.47 16.99 16.90
CA SER A 64 -14.97 18.11 17.72
C SER A 64 -16.16 17.70 18.60
N MET A 65 -17.11 16.91 18.08
CA MET A 65 -18.22 16.39 18.90
C MET A 65 -17.75 15.41 19.97
N VAL A 66 -16.70 14.63 19.69
CA VAL A 66 -16.08 13.72 20.66
C VAL A 66 -15.33 14.49 21.76
N ILE A 67 -14.64 15.59 21.40
CA ILE A 67 -14.01 16.55 22.34
C ILE A 67 -15.07 17.20 23.23
N ASP A 68 -16.20 17.60 22.64
CA ASP A 68 -17.32 18.24 23.33
C ASP A 68 -18.22 17.28 24.13
N ASN A 69 -17.84 16.00 24.22
CA ASN A 69 -18.59 14.96 24.93
C ASN A 69 -20.08 14.89 24.50
N LYS A 70 -20.36 15.05 23.21
CA LYS A 70 -21.70 14.79 22.67
C LYS A 70 -21.99 13.28 22.68
N ASP A 71 -23.28 12.94 22.61
CA ASP A 71 -23.71 11.54 22.59
C ASP A 71 -23.15 10.76 21.39
N ALA A 72 -22.64 9.56 21.65
CA ALA A 72 -21.98 8.72 20.65
C ALA A 72 -22.96 8.14 19.61
N GLU A 73 -24.23 7.94 19.95
CA GLU A 73 -25.22 7.43 19.00
C GLU A 73 -25.60 8.51 17.97
N ASN A 74 -25.87 9.74 18.44
CA ASN A 74 -26.06 10.89 17.56
C ASN A 74 -24.83 11.20 16.71
N ILE A 75 -23.61 11.12 17.27
CA ILE A 75 -22.37 11.26 16.48
C ILE A 75 -22.29 10.18 15.39
N PHE A 76 -22.60 8.92 15.70
CA PHE A 76 -22.61 7.83 14.73
C PHE A 76 -23.60 8.12 13.60
N ASP A 77 -24.83 8.51 13.96
CA ASP A 77 -25.90 8.78 13.00
C ASP A 77 -25.51 9.96 12.07
N ILE A 78 -24.92 11.04 12.62
CA ILE A 78 -24.38 12.18 11.85
C ILE A 78 -23.26 11.78 10.88
N PHE A 79 -22.35 10.89 11.28
CA PHE A 79 -21.20 10.55 10.44
C PHE A 79 -21.54 9.51 9.35
N PHE A 80 -22.41 8.54 9.68
CA PHE A 80 -22.64 7.34 8.87
C PHE A 80 -23.96 7.30 8.08
N HIS A 81 -24.97 8.13 8.40
CA HIS A 81 -26.29 8.04 7.74
C HIS A 81 -26.54 9.15 6.72
N LEU A 82 -27.20 8.81 5.62
CA LEU A 82 -27.65 9.75 4.59
C LEU A 82 -28.87 10.57 5.05
N TYR A 83 -29.71 10.02 5.93
CA TYR A 83 -30.85 10.72 6.54
C TYR A 83 -30.75 10.70 8.06
N LEU A 84 -31.14 11.80 8.69
CA LEU A 84 -31.06 12.04 10.13
C LEU A 84 -32.44 12.23 10.75
N GLU A 85 -32.53 11.92 12.04
CA GLU A 85 -33.62 12.36 12.91
C GLU A 85 -33.40 13.83 13.32
N LYS A 86 -34.46 14.48 13.82
CA LYS A 86 -34.44 15.93 14.16
C LYS A 86 -33.34 16.30 15.16
N GLU A 87 -33.10 15.44 16.15
CA GLU A 87 -32.10 15.63 17.21
C GLU A 87 -30.68 15.66 16.64
N SER A 88 -30.32 14.65 15.84
CA SER A 88 -28.99 14.52 15.23
C SER A 88 -28.69 15.64 14.24
N LEU A 89 -29.70 16.12 13.49
CA LEU A 89 -29.55 17.32 12.65
C LEU A 89 -29.35 18.59 13.50
N ALA A 90 -30.08 18.76 14.60
CA ALA A 90 -29.93 19.91 15.48
C ALA A 90 -28.53 19.94 16.14
N LEU A 91 -28.01 18.77 16.55
CA LEU A 91 -26.64 18.62 17.04
C LEU A 91 -25.61 18.99 15.96
N LEU A 92 -25.77 18.48 14.73
CA LEU A 92 -24.90 18.78 13.59
C LEU A 92 -24.83 20.29 13.29
N VAL A 93 -25.98 20.95 13.18
CA VAL A 93 -26.05 22.40 12.91
C VAL A 93 -25.48 23.22 14.09
N SER A 94 -25.72 22.79 15.32
CA SER A 94 -25.14 23.39 16.53
C SER A 94 -23.61 23.29 16.54
N GLN A 95 -23.05 22.11 16.29
CA GLN A 95 -21.60 21.92 16.24
C GLN A 95 -20.95 22.71 15.11
N CYS A 96 -21.57 22.74 13.92
CA CYS A 96 -21.06 23.54 12.80
C CYS A 96 -20.99 25.03 13.15
N ARG A 97 -21.95 25.58 13.90
CA ARG A 97 -21.89 26.97 14.38
C ARG A 97 -20.71 27.21 15.33
N ILE A 98 -20.50 26.34 16.32
CA ILE A 98 -19.35 26.44 17.24
C ILE A 98 -18.01 26.39 16.47
N LEU A 99 -17.91 25.55 15.43
CA LEU A 99 -16.74 25.50 14.55
C LEU A 99 -16.59 26.75 13.69
N LEU A 100 -17.69 27.38 13.25
CA LEU A 100 -17.68 28.66 12.53
C LEU A 100 -17.28 29.83 13.45
N ASP A 101 -17.69 29.85 14.71
CA ASP A 101 -17.25 30.88 15.64
C ASP A 101 -15.73 30.77 15.87
N ALA A 102 -15.26 29.54 16.17
CA ALA A 102 -13.85 29.23 16.42
C ALA A 102 -12.91 29.41 15.20
N SER A 103 -13.39 29.22 13.96
CA SER A 103 -12.57 29.31 12.74
C SER A 103 -12.59 30.69 12.05
N THR A 104 -12.99 31.75 12.78
CA THR A 104 -13.15 33.10 12.20
C THR A 104 -11.83 33.72 11.73
N THR A 105 -10.72 33.38 12.39
CA THR A 105 -9.35 33.64 11.92
C THR A 105 -8.48 32.40 12.17
N PHE A 106 -7.33 32.30 11.49
CA PHE A 106 -6.42 31.18 11.71
C PHE A 106 -5.85 31.13 13.14
N GLN A 107 -5.59 32.30 13.74
CA GLN A 107 -5.16 32.41 15.13
C GLN A 107 -6.29 32.06 16.11
N GLY A 108 -7.53 32.49 15.85
CA GLY A 108 -8.69 32.10 16.65
C GLY A 108 -8.92 30.58 16.68
N TRP A 109 -8.60 29.88 15.58
CA TRP A 109 -8.62 28.42 15.57
C TRP A 109 -7.50 27.82 16.43
N LYS A 110 -6.27 28.34 16.35
CA LYS A 110 -5.12 27.92 17.18
C LYS A 110 -5.40 28.09 18.68
N GLU A 111 -6.03 29.19 19.06
CA GLU A 111 -6.41 29.52 20.45
C GLU A 111 -7.68 28.79 20.93
N SER A 112 -8.49 28.26 20.01
CA SER A 112 -9.71 27.53 20.34
C SER A 112 -9.42 26.25 21.14
N ARG A 113 -10.43 25.76 21.86
CA ARG A 113 -10.38 24.46 22.56
C ARG A 113 -10.09 23.25 21.66
N TYR A 114 -10.16 23.41 20.34
CA TYR A 114 -9.83 22.38 19.37
C TYR A 114 -8.37 22.49 18.88
N GLY A 115 -7.82 23.71 18.79
CA GLY A 115 -6.56 24.00 18.11
C GLY A 115 -5.33 23.28 18.66
N SER A 116 -5.33 22.90 19.94
CA SER A 116 -4.25 22.09 20.54
C SER A 116 -4.15 20.67 19.95
N THR A 117 -5.29 20.06 19.58
CA THR A 117 -5.41 18.69 19.07
C THR A 117 -5.76 18.63 17.58
N LEU A 118 -6.64 19.49 17.07
CA LEU A 118 -7.08 19.50 15.67
C LEU A 118 -6.38 20.66 14.94
N ARG A 119 -5.18 20.37 14.43
CA ARG A 119 -4.28 21.37 13.83
C ARG A 119 -4.50 21.50 12.32
N MET A 120 -4.08 22.61 11.74
CA MET A 120 -4.24 22.91 10.31
C MET A 120 -2.87 23.17 9.69
N SER A 121 -2.57 22.52 8.56
CA SER A 121 -1.28 22.69 7.86
C SER A 121 -1.12 24.04 7.16
N SER A 122 -2.24 24.73 6.88
CA SER A 122 -2.27 25.99 6.14
C SER A 122 -3.57 26.75 6.42
N GLU A 123 -3.56 28.07 6.27
CA GLU A 123 -4.78 28.88 6.39
C GLU A 123 -5.84 28.48 5.35
N HIS A 124 -5.42 28.22 4.10
CA HIS A 124 -6.31 27.71 3.04
C HIS A 124 -7.06 26.42 3.43
N THR A 125 -6.41 25.52 4.20
CA THR A 125 -7.08 24.33 4.75
C THR A 125 -8.23 24.73 5.69
N LEU A 126 -8.00 25.67 6.61
CA LEU A 126 -9.06 26.16 7.49
C LEU A 126 -10.19 26.86 6.72
N THR A 127 -9.84 27.67 5.71
CA THR A 127 -10.82 28.40 4.86
C THR A 127 -11.79 27.45 4.15
N GLU A 128 -11.28 26.39 3.52
CA GLU A 128 -12.13 25.41 2.83
C GLU A 128 -12.96 24.56 3.81
N LEU A 129 -12.40 24.19 4.96
CA LEU A 129 -13.15 23.48 6.02
C LEU A 129 -14.29 24.35 6.58
N ARG A 130 -14.00 25.63 6.86
CA ARG A 130 -14.99 26.64 7.27
C ARG A 130 -16.13 26.74 6.27
N ARG A 131 -15.82 26.80 4.96
CA ARG A 131 -16.84 26.85 3.89
C ARG A 131 -17.76 25.63 3.92
N HIS A 132 -17.23 24.43 4.17
CA HIS A 132 -18.07 23.24 4.29
C HIS A 132 -18.96 23.27 5.55
N TRP A 133 -18.46 23.67 6.72
CA TRP A 133 -19.31 23.81 7.92
C TRP A 133 -20.41 24.87 7.76
N ASP A 134 -20.14 25.97 7.05
CA ASP A 134 -21.14 26.99 6.71
C ASP A 134 -22.27 26.43 5.83
N GLN A 135 -21.90 25.68 4.78
CA GLN A 135 -22.84 24.96 3.92
C GLN A 135 -23.67 23.93 4.71
N TYR A 136 -23.04 23.19 5.64
CA TYR A 136 -23.72 22.22 6.48
C TYR A 136 -24.72 22.88 7.45
N ALA A 137 -24.35 24.00 8.08
CA ALA A 137 -25.21 24.74 8.99
C ALA A 137 -26.41 25.42 8.31
N LYS A 138 -26.30 25.74 7.00
CA LYS A 138 -27.31 26.51 6.24
C LYS A 138 -28.21 25.69 5.32
N MET A 139 -27.89 24.43 5.00
CA MET A 139 -28.63 23.67 3.97
C MET A 139 -30.15 23.59 4.20
N HIS A 140 -30.59 23.33 5.44
CA HIS A 140 -32.01 23.24 5.80
C HIS A 140 -32.69 24.61 5.97
N SER A 141 -31.98 25.70 5.67
CA SER A 141 -32.49 27.08 5.56
C SER A 141 -32.45 27.61 4.12
N LEU A 142 -32.10 26.77 3.13
CA LEU A 142 -32.18 27.11 1.71
C LEU A 142 -33.65 27.22 1.26
N PRO A 143 -33.94 27.97 0.17
CA PRO A 143 -35.28 28.01 -0.41
C PRO A 143 -35.78 26.61 -0.77
N ASN A 144 -37.06 26.33 -0.48
CA ASN A 144 -37.67 25.00 -0.67
C ASN A 144 -37.45 24.40 -2.07
N SER A 145 -37.43 25.22 -3.12
CA SER A 145 -37.14 24.77 -4.49
C SER A 145 -35.72 24.21 -4.66
N GLN A 146 -34.73 24.77 -3.98
CA GLN A 146 -33.35 24.28 -3.99
C GLN A 146 -33.22 22.99 -3.17
N LEU A 147 -33.80 22.97 -1.95
CA LEU A 147 -33.78 21.80 -1.07
C LEU A 147 -34.50 20.60 -1.72
N CYS A 148 -35.66 20.82 -2.35
CA CYS A 148 -36.38 19.79 -3.10
C CYS A 148 -35.57 19.23 -4.28
N ARG A 149 -34.76 20.05 -4.97
CA ARG A 149 -33.86 19.56 -6.04
C ARG A 149 -32.80 18.63 -5.47
N ILE A 150 -32.08 19.05 -4.43
CA ILE A 150 -31.05 18.22 -3.78
C ILE A 150 -31.65 16.88 -3.29
N VAL A 151 -32.84 16.90 -2.69
CA VAL A 151 -33.55 15.69 -2.26
C VAL A 151 -33.99 14.82 -3.45
N ALA A 152 -34.33 15.41 -4.60
CA ALA A 152 -34.62 14.66 -5.83
C ALA A 152 -33.35 14.00 -6.41
N ASP A 153 -32.22 14.69 -6.39
CA ASP A 153 -30.92 14.17 -6.86
C ASP A 153 -30.50 12.93 -6.03
N PHE A 154 -30.66 12.97 -4.71
CA PHE A 154 -30.45 11.82 -3.82
C PHE A 154 -31.41 10.66 -4.11
N LYS A 155 -32.70 10.94 -4.33
CA LYS A 155 -33.69 9.92 -4.69
C LYS A 155 -33.38 9.28 -6.04
N ALA A 156 -32.90 10.04 -7.01
CA ALA A 156 -32.50 9.53 -8.33
C ALA A 156 -31.33 8.54 -8.21
N VAL A 157 -30.25 8.91 -7.52
CA VAL A 157 -29.08 8.03 -7.32
C VAL A 157 -29.44 6.76 -6.53
N ILE A 158 -30.24 6.88 -5.46
CA ILE A 158 -30.73 5.73 -4.69
C ILE A 158 -31.60 4.81 -5.56
N THR A 159 -32.46 5.38 -6.41
CA THR A 159 -33.32 4.61 -7.33
C THR A 159 -32.50 3.87 -8.39
N GLU A 160 -31.48 4.51 -8.95
CA GLU A 160 -30.61 3.89 -9.95
C GLU A 160 -29.73 2.79 -9.36
N TYR A 161 -29.15 3.03 -8.17
CA TYR A 161 -28.48 1.98 -7.39
C TYR A 161 -29.40 0.77 -7.19
N GLN A 162 -30.67 1.00 -6.82
CA GLN A 162 -31.63 -0.10 -6.61
C GLN A 162 -31.88 -0.87 -7.92
N LYS A 163 -32.12 -0.21 -9.06
CA LYS A 163 -32.25 -0.90 -10.36
C LYS A 163 -31.03 -1.77 -10.68
N GLN A 164 -29.82 -1.23 -10.44
CA GLN A 164 -28.57 -1.84 -10.86
C GLN A 164 -28.10 -2.98 -9.93
N TYR A 165 -28.37 -2.90 -8.62
CA TYR A 165 -27.74 -3.77 -7.62
C TYR A 165 -28.68 -4.56 -6.71
N HIS A 166 -30.01 -4.38 -6.74
CA HIS A 166 -30.95 -5.03 -5.79
C HIS A 166 -30.93 -6.58 -5.79
N HIS A 167 -30.37 -7.22 -6.83
CA HIS A 167 -30.18 -8.68 -6.88
C HIS A 167 -28.71 -9.14 -6.78
N THR A 168 -27.75 -8.22 -6.62
CA THR A 168 -26.33 -8.54 -6.48
C THR A 168 -26.01 -8.93 -5.04
N THR A 169 -25.29 -10.05 -4.85
CA THR A 169 -24.67 -10.39 -3.57
C THR A 169 -23.38 -9.59 -3.42
N VAL A 170 -23.31 -8.73 -2.41
CA VAL A 170 -22.20 -7.78 -2.24
C VAL A 170 -21.16 -8.39 -1.31
N GLY A 171 -20.00 -8.77 -1.86
CA GLY A 171 -18.98 -9.52 -1.12
C GLY A 171 -18.06 -8.68 -0.24
N HIS A 172 -17.75 -7.44 -0.65
CA HIS A 172 -16.72 -6.61 -0.01
C HIS A 172 -17.08 -6.18 1.43
N THR A 173 -18.37 -6.01 1.73
CA THR A 173 -18.89 -5.67 3.07
C THR A 173 -18.55 -6.71 4.14
N SER A 174 -18.20 -7.94 3.73
CA SER A 174 -17.83 -9.04 4.62
C SER A 174 -16.33 -9.12 4.96
N ARG A 175 -15.48 -8.30 4.32
CA ARG A 175 -14.02 -8.36 4.45
C ARG A 175 -13.55 -8.31 5.90
N SER A 176 -14.13 -7.41 6.70
CA SER A 176 -13.78 -7.21 8.11
C SER A 176 -14.24 -8.34 9.07
N ALA A 177 -14.88 -9.39 8.54
CA ALA A 177 -15.06 -10.66 9.24
C ALA A 177 -13.87 -11.63 9.05
N GLY A 178 -12.91 -11.31 8.19
CA GLY A 178 -11.69 -12.09 7.95
C GLY A 178 -11.98 -13.56 7.65
N PRO A 179 -11.52 -14.53 8.47
CA PRO A 179 -11.74 -15.96 8.23
C PRO A 179 -13.22 -16.37 8.24
N LEU A 180 -14.11 -15.52 8.74
CA LEU A 180 -15.56 -15.75 8.77
C LEU A 180 -16.29 -15.15 7.55
N MET A 181 -15.63 -14.38 6.69
CA MET A 181 -16.21 -13.64 5.54
C MET A 181 -17.27 -14.46 4.77
N MET A 182 -16.93 -15.67 4.32
CA MET A 182 -17.81 -16.56 3.55
C MET A 182 -19.12 -16.97 4.27
N TYR A 183 -19.18 -16.85 5.60
CA TYR A 183 -20.37 -17.11 6.41
C TYR A 183 -21.21 -15.85 6.67
N THR A 184 -20.64 -14.65 6.44
CA THR A 184 -21.27 -13.35 6.72
C THR A 184 -21.90 -12.69 5.49
N MET A 185 -21.43 -13.04 4.28
CA MET A 185 -21.85 -12.44 2.99
C MET A 185 -23.35 -12.18 2.84
N ARG A 186 -24.22 -13.15 3.17
CA ARG A 186 -25.66 -12.97 2.99
C ARG A 186 -26.22 -11.83 3.87
N ILE A 187 -25.98 -11.87 5.17
CA ILE A 187 -26.59 -10.90 6.09
C ILE A 187 -25.92 -9.51 6.00
N LEU A 188 -24.64 -9.44 5.64
CA LEU A 188 -23.99 -8.15 5.40
C LEU A 188 -24.40 -7.54 4.05
N SER A 189 -24.66 -8.34 3.02
CA SER A 189 -25.33 -7.85 1.81
C SER A 189 -26.79 -7.42 2.09
N GLU A 190 -27.50 -8.05 3.03
CA GLU A 190 -28.82 -7.59 3.49
C GLU A 190 -28.73 -6.25 4.24
N CYS A 191 -27.75 -6.07 5.14
CA CYS A 191 -27.48 -4.79 5.81
C CYS A 191 -27.14 -3.67 4.82
N PHE A 192 -26.34 -3.96 3.81
CA PHE A 192 -25.95 -3.02 2.76
C PHE A 192 -27.14 -2.56 1.91
N HIS A 193 -28.00 -3.51 1.50
CA HIS A 193 -29.22 -3.20 0.75
C HIS A 193 -30.27 -2.48 1.62
N ASP A 194 -30.36 -2.77 2.92
CA ASP A 194 -31.13 -1.95 3.88
C ASP A 194 -30.57 -0.50 3.93
N PHE A 195 -29.25 -0.31 4.05
CA PHE A 195 -28.65 1.02 4.09
C PHE A 195 -28.95 1.83 2.83
N TRP A 196 -28.76 1.26 1.63
CA TRP A 196 -29.11 1.94 0.37
C TRP A 196 -30.61 2.14 0.15
N LYS A 197 -31.47 1.42 0.88
CA LYS A 197 -32.93 1.58 0.82
C LYS A 197 -33.48 2.61 1.81
N TYR A 198 -32.87 2.74 2.99
CA TYR A 198 -33.35 3.57 4.09
C TYR A 198 -32.40 4.70 4.50
N GLY A 199 -31.23 4.82 3.84
CA GLY A 199 -30.15 5.76 4.14
C GLY A 199 -29.56 5.68 5.55
N THR A 200 -29.92 4.67 6.33
CA THR A 200 -29.63 4.55 7.76
C THR A 200 -29.33 3.10 8.13
N THR A 201 -28.68 2.87 9.27
CA THR A 201 -28.46 1.52 9.83
C THR A 201 -29.58 1.10 10.81
N PHE A 202 -30.74 1.76 10.81
CA PHE A 202 -31.77 1.54 11.83
C PHE A 202 -32.60 0.28 11.56
N VAL A 203 -32.54 -0.67 12.49
CA VAL A 203 -33.40 -1.88 12.45
C VAL A 203 -34.85 -1.54 12.82
N SER A 204 -35.07 -0.60 13.73
CA SER A 204 -36.41 -0.12 14.11
C SER A 204 -37.14 0.52 12.92
N ALA A 205 -38.40 0.13 12.70
CA ALA A 205 -39.26 0.80 11.72
C ALA A 205 -39.61 2.23 12.14
N ALA A 206 -39.80 2.49 13.44
CA ALA A 206 -40.14 3.81 13.96
C ALA A 206 -39.00 4.83 13.74
N ARG A 207 -37.73 4.45 14.02
CA ARG A 207 -36.57 5.32 13.74
C ARG A 207 -36.38 5.54 12.23
N ARG A 208 -36.59 4.51 11.39
CA ARG A 208 -36.59 4.68 9.93
C ARG A 208 -37.65 5.66 9.42
N SER A 209 -38.83 5.70 10.03
CA SER A 209 -39.87 6.68 9.70
C SER A 209 -39.61 8.08 10.25
N ALA A 210 -38.76 8.23 11.28
CA ALA A 210 -38.35 9.53 11.82
C ALA A 210 -37.15 10.13 11.05
N ALA A 211 -36.22 9.28 10.61
CA ALA A 211 -35.00 9.64 9.91
C ALA A 211 -35.27 10.05 8.45
N THR A 212 -35.75 11.29 8.28
CA THR A 212 -36.26 11.82 7.00
C THR A 212 -35.48 13.04 6.49
N LEU A 213 -34.59 13.61 7.30
CA LEU A 213 -33.90 14.86 7.00
C LEU A 213 -32.56 14.57 6.36
N LEU A 214 -32.34 15.02 5.12
CA LEU A 214 -31.10 14.76 4.39
C LEU A 214 -29.88 15.30 5.15
N ASN A 215 -28.86 14.46 5.32
CA ASN A 215 -27.62 14.82 5.99
C ASN A 215 -26.76 15.71 5.07
N PRO A 216 -26.53 16.99 5.41
CA PRO A 216 -25.79 17.91 4.53
C PRO A 216 -24.31 17.49 4.36
N THR A 217 -23.76 16.66 5.24
CA THR A 217 -22.35 16.23 5.11
C THR A 217 -22.10 15.36 3.87
N PHE A 218 -23.13 14.74 3.30
CA PHE A 218 -23.04 13.97 2.06
C PHE A 218 -23.35 14.79 0.79
N VAL A 219 -23.72 16.07 0.93
CA VAL A 219 -24.29 16.91 -0.16
C VAL A 219 -23.26 17.82 -0.84
N TYR A 220 -22.26 18.31 -0.09
CA TYR A 220 -21.29 19.31 -0.57
C TYR A 220 -19.90 18.71 -0.69
N THR A 221 -19.34 18.75 -1.91
CA THR A 221 -18.04 18.15 -2.28
C THR A 221 -17.25 19.12 -3.19
N GLN A 222 -15.99 18.82 -3.51
CA GLN A 222 -15.24 19.56 -4.54
C GLN A 222 -15.87 19.42 -5.95
N VAL A 223 -16.69 18.40 -6.19
CA VAL A 223 -17.40 18.18 -7.47
C VAL A 223 -18.60 19.13 -7.60
N GLY A 224 -19.25 19.48 -6.48
CA GLY A 224 -20.42 20.36 -6.45
C GLY A 224 -21.41 20.00 -5.34
N VAL A 225 -22.67 20.37 -5.59
CA VAL A 225 -23.82 20.14 -4.72
C VAL A 225 -24.73 19.08 -5.34
N GLY A 226 -24.91 17.94 -4.65
CA GLY A 226 -25.72 16.83 -5.16
C GLY A 226 -25.39 15.50 -4.46
N CYS A 227 -25.90 14.39 -4.99
CA CYS A 227 -25.52 13.06 -4.51
C CYS A 227 -24.34 12.51 -5.33
N HIS A 228 -23.14 12.58 -4.76
CA HIS A 228 -21.93 11.99 -5.35
C HIS A 228 -21.46 10.72 -4.62
N VAL A 229 -22.21 10.23 -3.62
CA VAL A 229 -21.80 9.14 -2.72
C VAL A 229 -21.42 7.88 -3.51
N HIS A 230 -20.23 7.31 -3.25
CA HIS A 230 -19.77 6.09 -3.92
C HIS A 230 -20.75 4.93 -3.69
N TYR A 231 -21.15 4.23 -4.76
CA TYR A 231 -22.14 3.13 -4.70
C TYR A 231 -21.70 1.94 -3.81
N GLY A 232 -20.41 1.81 -3.49
CA GLY A 232 -19.87 0.84 -2.53
C GLY A 232 -19.79 1.34 -1.08
N THR A 233 -20.49 2.41 -0.72
CA THR A 233 -20.48 2.96 0.65
C THR A 233 -21.27 2.07 1.61
N ASP A 234 -20.62 1.61 2.68
CA ASP A 234 -21.23 0.79 3.74
C ASP A 234 -20.80 1.28 5.15
N PRO A 235 -21.73 1.71 6.01
CA PRO A 235 -21.45 2.02 7.42
C PRO A 235 -20.89 0.86 8.26
N VAL A 236 -21.08 -0.40 7.85
CA VAL A 236 -20.68 -1.58 8.63
C VAL A 236 -19.21 -1.98 8.36
N MET A 237 -18.73 -1.73 7.15
CA MET A 237 -17.41 -2.14 6.64
C MET A 237 -16.18 -1.61 7.45
N PRO A 238 -16.17 -0.38 8.02
CA PRO A 238 -15.04 0.10 8.83
C PRO A 238 -14.79 -0.65 10.15
N PHE A 239 -15.76 -1.42 10.63
CA PHE A 239 -15.75 -2.03 11.96
C PHE A 239 -15.31 -3.50 11.92
N HIS A 240 -14.80 -4.00 13.05
CA HIS A 240 -14.38 -5.39 13.14
C HIS A 240 -15.58 -6.32 13.39
N LEU A 241 -15.83 -7.23 12.45
CA LEU A 241 -17.00 -8.12 12.50
C LEU A 241 -16.64 -9.54 12.95
N ALA A 242 -15.37 -9.95 12.84
CA ALA A 242 -14.92 -11.29 13.21
C ALA A 242 -15.33 -11.71 14.66
N PRO A 243 -15.24 -10.85 15.70
CA PRO A 243 -15.70 -11.22 17.04
C PRO A 243 -17.22 -11.37 17.14
N ILE A 244 -18.00 -10.53 16.44
CA ILE A 244 -19.47 -10.55 16.46
C ILE A 244 -19.96 -11.89 15.90
N PHE A 245 -19.44 -12.31 14.76
CA PHE A 245 -19.83 -13.58 14.12
C PHE A 245 -19.16 -14.81 14.74
N GLY A 246 -17.95 -14.66 15.29
CA GLY A 246 -17.14 -15.77 15.78
C GLY A 246 -17.40 -16.19 17.23
N ASN A 247 -18.00 -15.31 18.05
CA ASN A 247 -18.27 -15.59 19.46
C ASN A 247 -19.72 -15.92 19.80
N LEU A 248 -20.69 -15.54 18.95
CA LEU A 248 -22.10 -15.83 19.19
C LEU A 248 -22.44 -17.31 18.95
N HIS A 249 -23.31 -17.87 19.80
CA HIS A 249 -23.78 -19.26 19.69
C HIS A 249 -24.87 -19.43 18.61
N ALA A 250 -25.63 -18.36 18.35
CA ALA A 250 -26.57 -18.26 17.24
C ALA A 250 -25.93 -17.53 16.04
N THR A 251 -26.57 -17.61 14.86
CA THR A 251 -26.24 -16.69 13.76
C THR A 251 -26.61 -15.27 14.20
N PRO A 252 -25.72 -14.25 14.10
CA PRO A 252 -26.06 -12.89 14.50
C PRO A 252 -27.22 -12.33 13.68
N SER A 253 -28.05 -11.51 14.29
CA SER A 253 -29.08 -10.72 13.63
C SER A 253 -28.55 -9.37 13.15
N ARG A 254 -29.34 -8.66 12.33
CA ARG A 254 -29.07 -7.26 11.97
C ARG A 254 -28.95 -6.35 13.20
N SER A 255 -29.66 -6.65 14.29
CA SER A 255 -29.57 -5.91 15.56
C SER A 255 -28.20 -6.10 16.21
N ASP A 256 -27.71 -7.35 16.30
CA ASP A 256 -26.43 -7.67 16.94
C ASP A 256 -25.24 -7.03 16.20
N ILE A 257 -25.31 -6.99 14.86
CA ILE A 257 -24.33 -6.30 14.00
C ILE A 257 -24.33 -4.79 14.30
N VAL A 258 -25.50 -4.14 14.24
CA VAL A 258 -25.62 -2.68 14.46
C VAL A 258 -25.22 -2.28 15.88
N ASN A 259 -25.58 -3.07 16.88
CA ASN A 259 -25.18 -2.85 18.28
C ASN A 259 -23.67 -3.07 18.48
N GLY A 260 -23.10 -4.08 17.82
CA GLY A 260 -21.67 -4.39 17.88
C GLY A 260 -20.76 -3.32 17.26
N ILE A 261 -21.19 -2.69 16.16
CA ILE A 261 -20.44 -1.57 15.55
C ILE A 261 -20.60 -0.26 16.35
N ARG A 262 -21.80 0.03 16.88
CA ARG A 262 -22.04 1.19 17.76
C ARG A 262 -21.26 1.11 19.06
N THR A 263 -21.12 -0.10 19.64
CA THR A 263 -20.30 -0.33 20.83
C THR A 263 -18.82 -0.04 20.53
N GLN A 264 -18.27 -0.58 19.44
CA GLN A 264 -16.89 -0.26 19.00
C GLN A 264 -16.69 1.24 18.81
N PHE A 265 -17.63 1.91 18.12
CA PHE A 265 -17.58 3.35 17.91
C PHE A 265 -17.57 4.16 19.22
N ARG A 266 -18.42 3.78 20.18
CA ARG A 266 -18.50 4.42 21.51
C ARG A 266 -17.19 4.26 22.28
N ASP A 267 -16.58 3.08 22.23
CA ASP A 267 -15.28 2.80 22.87
C ASP A 267 -14.13 3.59 22.20
N TRP A 268 -14.17 3.77 20.88
CA TRP A 268 -13.22 4.61 20.14
C TRP A 268 -13.37 6.09 20.52
N CYS A 269 -14.59 6.62 20.55
CA CYS A 269 -14.88 8.00 20.98
C CYS A 269 -14.46 8.26 22.44
N SER A 270 -14.77 7.33 23.34
CA SER A 270 -14.30 7.33 24.74
C SER A 270 -12.76 7.32 24.82
N THR A 271 -12.10 6.59 23.94
CA THR A 271 -10.63 6.50 23.91
C THR A 271 -10.00 7.77 23.36
N PHE A 272 -10.44 8.31 22.22
CA PHE A 272 -9.90 9.55 21.66
C PHE A 272 -10.02 10.73 22.64
N ARG A 273 -11.19 10.90 23.28
CA ARG A 273 -11.42 11.94 24.28
C ARG A 273 -10.43 11.87 25.46
N ARG A 274 -10.10 10.66 25.93
CA ARG A 274 -9.09 10.46 26.99
C ARG A 274 -7.66 10.85 26.59
N TYR A 275 -7.34 10.91 25.30
CA TYR A 275 -6.02 11.36 24.81
C TYR A 275 -5.98 12.86 24.63
N HIS A 276 -7.04 13.45 24.07
CA HIS A 276 -7.21 14.91 24.00
C HIS A 276 -7.13 15.54 25.40
N GLN A 277 -7.85 14.98 26.39
CA GLN A 277 -7.79 15.39 27.80
C GLN A 277 -6.41 15.26 28.46
N ARG A 278 -5.47 14.55 27.83
CA ARG A 278 -4.08 14.37 28.29
C ARG A 278 -3.05 15.03 27.37
N SER A 279 -3.48 15.77 26.35
CA SER A 279 -2.64 16.33 25.27
C SER A 279 -1.75 15.29 24.55
N LEU A 280 -2.17 14.02 24.53
CA LEU A 280 -1.42 12.91 23.92
C LEU A 280 -1.72 12.72 22.41
N CYS A 281 -2.49 13.63 21.80
CA CYS A 281 -2.95 13.48 20.42
C CYS A 281 -3.01 14.82 19.68
N ILE A 282 -2.31 14.87 18.55
CA ILE A 282 -2.40 15.89 17.50
C ILE A 282 -2.87 15.21 16.22
N VAL A 283 -3.91 15.76 15.62
CA VAL A 283 -4.46 15.44 14.29
C VAL A 283 -4.28 16.71 13.44
N ARG A 284 -3.23 16.78 12.63
CA ARG A 284 -3.00 17.87 11.69
C ARG A 284 -3.68 17.56 10.37
N VAL A 285 -4.45 18.51 9.88
CA VAL A 285 -5.26 18.42 8.68
C VAL A 285 -4.56 19.16 7.53
N PHE A 286 -4.47 18.53 6.36
CA PHE A 286 -3.84 19.11 5.18
C PHE A 286 -4.73 18.88 3.95
N PHE A 287 -5.36 19.94 3.45
CA PHE A 287 -6.02 19.90 2.15
C PHE A 287 -4.96 20.00 1.05
N ALA A 288 -4.69 18.88 0.37
CA ALA A 288 -3.81 18.77 -0.80
C ALA A 288 -4.01 17.44 -1.53
N ASP A 289 -3.69 17.39 -2.83
CA ASP A 289 -3.42 16.14 -3.54
C ASP A 289 -2.24 15.40 -2.88
N ALA A 290 -2.32 14.07 -2.76
CA ALA A 290 -1.29 13.28 -2.06
C ALA A 290 0.12 13.44 -2.65
N ILE A 291 0.25 13.56 -3.98
CA ILE A 291 1.54 13.81 -4.65
C ILE A 291 2.05 15.21 -4.31
N PHE A 292 1.15 16.20 -4.32
CA PHE A 292 1.50 17.60 -4.14
C PHE A 292 1.80 17.95 -2.68
N GLY A 293 0.99 17.47 -1.74
CA GLY A 293 1.22 17.59 -0.30
C GLY A 293 2.52 16.92 0.13
N ALA A 294 2.81 15.71 -0.37
CA ALA A 294 4.08 15.03 -0.10
C ALA A 294 5.28 15.82 -0.64
N ARG A 295 5.21 16.35 -1.87
CA ARG A 295 6.24 17.23 -2.44
C ARG A 295 6.40 18.54 -1.66
N ALA A 296 5.33 19.09 -1.08
CA ALA A 296 5.40 20.31 -0.28
C ALA A 296 6.09 20.09 1.09
N LEU A 297 5.81 18.96 1.76
CA LEU A 297 6.52 18.55 2.97
C LEU A 297 8.01 18.33 2.70
N GLN A 298 8.33 17.62 1.60
CA GLN A 298 9.72 17.44 1.15
C GLN A 298 10.39 18.77 0.82
N PHE A 299 9.72 19.68 0.11
CA PHE A 299 10.26 21.00 -0.20
C PHE A 299 10.56 21.85 1.06
N ARG A 300 9.68 21.85 2.07
CA ARG A 300 9.94 22.53 3.36
C ARG A 300 11.10 21.89 4.12
N LYS A 301 11.25 20.56 4.06
CA LYS A 301 12.38 19.80 4.63
C LYS A 301 13.73 20.16 3.98
N GLU A 302 13.75 20.39 2.67
CA GLU A 302 14.99 20.58 1.89
C GLU A 302 15.38 22.05 1.72
N SER A 303 14.41 22.96 1.58
CA SER A 303 14.65 24.40 1.35
C SER A 303 14.45 25.28 2.58
N GLY A 304 13.80 24.75 3.64
CA GLY A 304 13.34 25.55 4.77
C GLY A 304 12.17 26.50 4.47
N ALA A 305 11.71 26.67 3.22
CA ALA A 305 10.65 27.60 2.88
C ALA A 305 9.24 27.02 3.06
N VAL A 306 8.28 27.83 3.53
CA VAL A 306 6.85 27.45 3.61
C VAL A 306 6.05 27.73 2.34
N GLN A 307 6.42 28.77 1.59
CA GLN A 307 5.75 29.16 0.35
C GLN A 307 6.27 28.29 -0.79
N THR A 308 5.42 27.44 -1.35
CA THR A 308 5.78 26.59 -2.49
C THR A 308 5.27 27.19 -3.81
N ARG A 309 5.74 26.62 -4.94
CA ARG A 309 5.10 26.77 -6.27
C ARG A 309 4.28 25.53 -6.66
N ILE A 310 3.94 24.69 -5.69
CA ILE A 310 3.23 23.42 -5.89
C ILE A 310 1.74 23.69 -5.72
N LEU A 311 0.90 23.25 -6.66
CA LEU A 311 -0.55 23.43 -6.57
C LEU A 311 -1.16 22.64 -5.40
N VAL A 312 -2.30 23.09 -4.87
CA VAL A 312 -3.07 22.34 -3.87
C VAL A 312 -3.63 21.05 -4.49
N CYS A 313 -4.27 21.14 -5.64
CA CYS A 313 -4.69 19.99 -6.45
C CYS A 313 -4.92 20.41 -7.91
N GLN A 314 -4.99 19.43 -8.83
CA GLN A 314 -5.40 19.69 -10.22
C GLN A 314 -6.82 20.30 -10.30
N TRP A 315 -7.09 21.07 -11.36
CA TRP A 315 -8.34 21.84 -11.57
C TRP A 315 -8.51 23.07 -10.65
N ARG A 316 -7.42 23.53 -10.02
CA ARG A 316 -7.29 24.80 -9.28
C ARG A 316 -5.95 25.47 -9.61
N THR A 317 -5.85 26.77 -9.34
CA THR A 317 -4.59 27.54 -9.44
C THR A 317 -3.92 27.87 -8.09
N GLU A 318 -4.59 27.57 -6.99
CA GLU A 318 -4.07 27.76 -5.62
C GLU A 318 -2.75 26.98 -5.38
N THR A 319 -1.77 27.63 -4.77
CA THR A 319 -0.49 27.01 -4.35
C THR A 319 -0.45 26.68 -2.87
N ILE A 320 0.26 25.62 -2.51
CA ILE A 320 0.48 25.24 -1.10
C ILE A 320 1.42 26.25 -0.44
N THR A 321 0.92 26.90 0.61
CA THR A 321 1.70 27.63 1.61
C THR A 321 1.46 26.96 2.96
N LEU A 322 2.52 26.48 3.61
CA LEU A 322 2.43 25.87 4.94
C LEU A 322 2.39 26.96 6.04
N ASP A 323 1.76 26.69 7.19
CA ASP A 323 1.85 27.59 8.35
C ASP A 323 3.25 27.53 8.97
N GLU A 324 3.90 28.69 9.13
CA GLU A 324 5.29 28.75 9.58
C GLU A 324 5.45 28.37 11.06
N GLU A 325 4.53 28.78 11.93
CA GLU A 325 4.59 28.43 13.36
C GLU A 325 4.37 26.93 13.59
N GLU A 326 3.39 26.33 12.93
CA GLU A 326 3.11 24.90 13.01
C GLU A 326 4.31 24.09 12.50
N TYR A 327 4.84 24.43 11.32
CA TYR A 327 6.00 23.74 10.73
C TYR A 327 7.36 24.19 11.28
N LYS A 328 7.41 24.82 12.47
CA LYS A 328 8.60 24.81 13.35
C LYS A 328 8.66 23.55 14.23
N GLN A 329 7.53 22.90 14.49
CA GLN A 329 7.43 21.74 15.39
C GLN A 329 6.82 20.50 14.72
N ALA A 330 6.02 20.67 13.66
CA ALA A 330 5.36 19.59 12.96
C ALA A 330 6.37 18.67 12.23
N PRO A 331 6.14 17.35 12.22
CA PRO A 331 7.00 16.41 11.50
C PRO A 331 6.96 16.63 9.98
N LEU A 332 8.15 16.69 9.39
CA LEU A 332 8.39 16.63 7.94
C LEU A 332 8.90 15.23 7.50
N VAL A 333 9.04 14.32 8.46
CA VAL A 333 9.51 12.95 8.34
C VAL A 333 8.75 12.10 9.35
N PHE A 334 8.34 10.89 8.97
CA PHE A 334 7.39 10.05 9.72
C PHE A 334 7.92 8.62 9.85
N ASP A 335 7.83 8.02 11.03
CA ASP A 335 8.24 6.61 11.20
C ASP A 335 7.17 5.62 10.71
N VAL A 336 5.93 6.08 10.54
CA VAL A 336 4.87 5.35 9.81
C VAL A 336 4.30 6.23 8.73
N VAL A 337 4.31 5.73 7.49
CA VAL A 337 3.49 6.25 6.39
C VAL A 337 2.45 5.20 6.03
N ASP A 338 1.17 5.54 6.07
CA ASP A 338 0.10 4.70 5.52
C ASP A 338 -0.54 5.44 4.33
N THR A 339 -0.64 4.75 3.19
CA THR A 339 -1.16 5.34 1.95
C THR A 339 -2.55 4.82 1.61
N SER A 340 -3.18 4.03 2.49
CA SER A 340 -4.44 3.33 2.24
C SER A 340 -4.45 2.66 0.85
N ASN A 341 -5.59 2.68 0.16
CA ASN A 341 -5.74 2.12 -1.18
C ASN A 341 -5.32 3.07 -2.32
N LEU A 342 -4.49 4.10 -2.08
CA LEU A 342 -4.10 5.07 -3.12
C LEU A 342 -3.41 4.42 -4.33
N ASP A 343 -2.84 3.21 -4.22
CA ASP A 343 -2.27 2.47 -5.37
C ASP A 343 -3.32 2.22 -6.48
N ASP A 344 -4.59 2.01 -6.10
CA ASP A 344 -5.72 1.84 -7.03
C ASP A 344 -5.98 3.07 -7.93
N HIS A 345 -5.37 4.22 -7.62
CA HIS A 345 -5.64 5.51 -8.26
C HIS A 345 -4.37 6.23 -8.72
N ILE A 346 -3.34 6.28 -7.86
CA ILE A 346 -2.07 6.99 -8.10
C ILE A 346 -0.99 6.05 -8.64
N GLY A 347 -1.06 4.74 -8.39
CA GLY A 347 -0.10 3.75 -8.87
C GLY A 347 1.19 3.62 -8.03
N LEU A 348 1.60 2.39 -7.80
CA LEU A 348 2.67 1.97 -6.89
C LEU A 348 3.99 2.75 -7.05
N LEU A 349 4.51 2.90 -8.27
CA LEU A 349 5.78 3.61 -8.50
C LEU A 349 5.67 5.11 -8.18
N ASN A 350 4.51 5.72 -8.41
CA ASN A 350 4.27 7.12 -8.01
C ASN A 350 4.30 7.26 -6.49
N ILE A 351 3.66 6.32 -5.77
CA ILE A 351 3.52 6.36 -4.30
C ILE A 351 4.85 6.10 -3.60
N LEU A 352 5.58 5.05 -3.99
CA LEU A 352 6.89 4.74 -3.40
C LEU A 352 7.84 5.94 -3.50
N THR A 353 7.89 6.57 -4.67
CA THR A 353 8.76 7.72 -4.94
C THR A 353 8.43 8.97 -4.13
N ILE A 354 7.15 9.22 -3.78
CA ILE A 354 6.78 10.37 -2.91
C ILE A 354 6.80 10.02 -1.41
N SER A 355 6.65 8.75 -1.04
CA SER A 355 6.53 8.31 0.35
C SER A 355 7.89 8.04 1.00
N ILE A 356 8.83 7.44 0.26
CA ILE A 356 10.17 7.13 0.79
C ILE A 356 10.95 8.37 1.27
N PRO A 357 10.91 9.55 0.60
CA PRO A 357 11.60 10.75 1.08
C PRO A 357 11.02 11.33 2.39
N LEU A 358 9.77 10.98 2.72
CA LEU A 358 9.09 11.35 3.96
C LEU A 358 9.22 10.27 5.04
N LEU A 359 9.69 9.07 4.69
CA LEU A 359 9.87 7.98 5.64
C LEU A 359 11.12 8.22 6.51
N SER A 360 10.99 7.91 7.80
CA SER A 360 12.09 8.00 8.75
C SER A 360 13.25 7.10 8.38
N SER A 361 14.47 7.65 8.41
CA SER A 361 15.71 6.89 8.37
C SER A 361 16.04 6.22 9.71
N SER A 362 15.15 6.33 10.71
CA SER A 362 15.21 5.49 11.91
C SER A 362 15.11 4.00 11.54
N ARG A 363 15.66 3.13 12.40
CA ARG A 363 15.70 1.68 12.14
C ARG A 363 14.32 1.00 12.09
N ASN A 364 13.26 1.74 12.39
CA ASN A 364 11.88 1.28 12.55
C ASN A 364 10.89 1.97 11.57
N GLY A 365 11.37 2.78 10.62
CA GLY A 365 10.55 3.36 9.57
C GLY A 365 9.78 2.31 8.77
N VAL A 366 8.46 2.48 8.62
CA VAL A 366 7.57 1.54 7.94
C VAL A 366 6.55 2.24 7.03
N LEU A 367 6.38 1.72 5.82
CA LEU A 367 5.37 2.13 4.85
C LEU A 367 4.31 1.03 4.71
N TYR A 368 3.03 1.40 4.78
CA TYR A 368 1.91 0.50 4.52
C TYR A 368 1.20 0.91 3.23
N LEU A 369 0.95 -0.09 2.38
CA LEU A 369 0.36 0.04 1.05
C LEU A 369 -0.79 -0.96 0.92
N GLU A 370 -1.98 -0.47 0.62
CA GLU A 370 -3.16 -1.30 0.32
C GLU A 370 -3.61 -1.13 -1.14
N SER A 371 -4.41 -2.08 -1.63
CA SER A 371 -5.08 -2.01 -2.91
C SER A 371 -6.31 -2.92 -2.92
N LEU A 372 -7.34 -2.52 -3.66
CA LEU A 372 -8.59 -3.28 -3.87
C LEU A 372 -8.79 -3.67 -5.34
N LEU A 373 -8.09 -3.04 -6.28
CA LEU A 373 -8.20 -3.27 -7.72
C LEU A 373 -7.08 -4.20 -8.23
N ILE A 374 -7.38 -4.93 -9.29
CA ILE A 374 -6.43 -5.81 -10.00
C ILE A 374 -6.19 -5.17 -11.37
N GLN A 375 -4.93 -4.98 -11.77
CA GLN A 375 -4.60 -4.40 -13.08
C GLN A 375 -4.51 -5.48 -14.18
N GLY A 376 -4.12 -6.70 -13.83
CA GLY A 376 -3.92 -7.81 -14.77
C GLY A 376 -5.12 -8.74 -15.05
N HIS A 377 -4.94 -9.58 -16.07
CA HIS A 377 -5.86 -10.64 -16.52
C HIS A 377 -6.50 -11.49 -15.39
N ALA A 378 -7.78 -11.83 -15.58
CA ALA A 378 -8.56 -12.62 -14.63
C ALA A 378 -7.95 -14.03 -14.39
N GLY A 379 -7.69 -14.36 -13.12
CA GLY A 379 -7.17 -15.66 -12.69
C GLY A 379 -5.83 -15.61 -11.94
N ASN A 380 -5.07 -14.52 -12.07
CA ASN A 380 -3.74 -14.36 -11.43
C ASN A 380 -3.66 -13.17 -10.47
N ALA A 381 -4.77 -12.80 -9.82
CA ALA A 381 -4.85 -11.70 -8.84
C ALA A 381 -3.72 -11.65 -7.80
N PRO A 382 -3.19 -12.77 -7.26
CA PRO A 382 -2.09 -12.69 -6.32
C PRO A 382 -0.82 -12.12 -6.96
N LYS A 383 -0.52 -12.46 -8.21
CA LYS A 383 0.65 -11.96 -8.96
C LYS A 383 0.46 -10.55 -9.54
N ASP A 384 -0.49 -9.77 -9.03
CA ASP A 384 -0.75 -8.42 -9.52
C ASP A 384 0.27 -7.40 -8.98
N LEU A 385 0.66 -7.49 -7.70
CA LEU A 385 1.70 -6.63 -7.11
C LEU A 385 3.02 -6.65 -7.89
N THR A 386 3.50 -7.85 -8.27
CA THR A 386 4.74 -7.99 -9.05
C THR A 386 4.62 -7.39 -10.45
N LYS A 387 3.41 -7.32 -11.03
CA LYS A 387 3.19 -6.67 -12.33
C LYS A 387 3.23 -5.15 -12.24
N ARG A 388 2.71 -4.56 -11.15
CA ARG A 388 2.70 -3.10 -10.92
C ARG A 388 4.07 -2.45 -10.79
N PHE A 389 5.13 -3.26 -10.64
CA PHE A 389 6.51 -2.80 -10.71
C PHE A 389 7.05 -2.60 -12.13
N HIS A 390 6.43 -3.24 -13.14
CA HIS A 390 6.89 -3.27 -14.53
C HIS A 390 8.34 -3.80 -14.70
N ALA A 391 8.89 -4.44 -13.64
CA ALA A 391 10.24 -5.00 -13.54
C ALA A 391 10.30 -6.00 -12.37
N ASP A 392 11.44 -6.69 -12.19
CA ASP A 392 11.62 -7.63 -11.07
C ASP A 392 11.56 -6.94 -9.69
N LEU A 393 10.93 -7.64 -8.74
CA LEU A 393 10.70 -7.14 -7.38
C LEU A 393 11.99 -7.04 -6.57
N THR A 394 13.02 -7.86 -6.84
CA THR A 394 14.33 -7.75 -6.18
C THR A 394 15.07 -6.52 -6.68
N VAL A 395 15.15 -6.33 -8.01
CA VAL A 395 15.81 -5.16 -8.59
C VAL A 395 15.15 -3.87 -8.10
N MET A 396 13.82 -3.78 -8.15
CA MET A 396 13.10 -2.60 -7.64
C MET A 396 13.25 -2.41 -6.13
N THR A 397 13.31 -3.49 -5.33
CA THR A 397 13.63 -3.43 -3.88
C THR A 397 15.00 -2.81 -3.62
N VAL A 398 16.00 -3.10 -4.46
CA VAL A 398 17.35 -2.50 -4.38
C VAL A 398 17.34 -1.03 -4.80
N LEU A 399 16.70 -0.69 -5.93
CA LEU A 399 16.65 0.68 -6.45
C LEU A 399 15.88 1.64 -5.54
N PHE A 400 14.78 1.20 -4.93
CA PHE A 400 14.07 1.96 -3.88
C PHE A 400 14.79 1.90 -2.52
N HIS A 401 15.67 0.91 -2.32
CA HIS A 401 16.29 0.55 -1.05
C HIS A 401 15.21 0.41 0.06
N LEU A 402 14.13 -0.31 -0.28
CA LEU A 402 12.92 -0.53 0.52
C LEU A 402 12.30 -1.86 0.09
N CYS A 403 12.11 -2.80 1.00
CA CYS A 403 11.60 -4.14 0.69
C CYS A 403 10.16 -4.35 1.20
N PRO A 404 9.33 -5.15 0.49
CA PRO A 404 8.14 -5.74 1.10
C PRO A 404 8.60 -6.79 2.12
N VAL A 405 8.16 -6.65 3.37
CA VAL A 405 8.62 -7.47 4.50
C VAL A 405 8.30 -8.95 4.27
N ASP A 406 7.05 -9.25 3.87
CA ASP A 406 6.58 -10.61 3.64
C ASP A 406 7.35 -11.30 2.49
N PHE A 407 7.69 -10.56 1.43
CA PHE A 407 8.48 -11.07 0.29
C PHE A 407 9.85 -11.58 0.74
N VAL A 408 10.56 -10.79 1.54
CA VAL A 408 11.88 -11.18 2.07
C VAL A 408 11.72 -12.33 3.09
N ALA A 409 10.71 -12.27 3.97
CA ALA A 409 10.50 -13.29 4.99
C ALA A 409 10.03 -14.65 4.45
N GLY A 410 9.45 -14.72 3.25
CA GLY A 410 8.84 -15.93 2.68
C GLY A 410 7.50 -16.34 3.33
N TYR A 411 7.05 -15.62 4.35
CA TYR A 411 5.76 -15.82 5.01
C TYR A 411 5.16 -14.48 5.47
N SER A 412 3.88 -14.49 5.86
CA SER A 412 3.19 -13.38 6.51
C SER A 412 2.50 -13.82 7.79
N THR A 413 2.37 -12.92 8.77
CA THR A 413 1.43 -13.10 9.91
C THR A 413 0.04 -12.53 9.65
N ARG A 414 -0.21 -11.94 8.47
CA ARG A 414 -1.54 -11.58 7.96
C ARG A 414 -2.11 -12.69 7.08
N SER A 415 -3.40 -12.96 7.22
CA SER A 415 -4.14 -13.82 6.30
C SER A 415 -4.84 -13.01 5.23
N ASN A 416 -4.64 -13.35 3.96
CA ASN A 416 -5.46 -12.91 2.83
C ASN A 416 -6.34 -14.05 2.26
N ILE A 417 -6.41 -15.19 2.97
CA ILE A 417 -7.09 -16.41 2.50
C ILE A 417 -8.58 -16.17 2.23
N HIS A 418 -9.22 -15.28 2.99
CA HIS A 418 -10.63 -14.93 2.81
C HIS A 418 -10.86 -14.16 1.50
N GLU A 419 -10.00 -13.22 1.14
CA GLU A 419 -10.01 -12.52 -0.16
C GLU A 419 -9.68 -13.48 -1.31
N LEU A 420 -8.71 -14.41 -1.15
CA LEU A 420 -8.43 -15.45 -2.15
C LEU A 420 -9.65 -16.36 -2.38
N LEU A 421 -10.33 -16.78 -1.31
CA LEU A 421 -11.55 -17.59 -1.38
C LEU A 421 -12.71 -16.82 -2.00
N ALA A 422 -12.89 -15.53 -1.67
CA ALA A 422 -13.92 -14.68 -2.24
C ALA A 422 -13.67 -14.42 -3.74
N TYR A 423 -12.46 -14.00 -4.12
CA TYR A 423 -12.06 -13.81 -5.52
C TYR A 423 -12.31 -15.09 -6.34
N ASN A 424 -11.81 -16.23 -5.86
CA ASN A 424 -12.02 -17.54 -6.51
C ASN A 424 -13.50 -17.97 -6.52
N PHE A 425 -14.32 -17.50 -5.57
CA PHE A 425 -15.76 -17.74 -5.57
C PHE A 425 -16.50 -16.90 -6.64
N PHE A 426 -16.10 -15.65 -6.85
CA PHE A 426 -16.74 -14.70 -7.77
C PHE A 426 -16.15 -14.67 -9.19
N ARG A 427 -15.02 -15.37 -9.47
CA ARG A 427 -14.31 -15.42 -10.77
C ARG A 427 -15.16 -15.61 -12.05
N VAL A 428 -16.39 -16.13 -11.96
CA VAL A 428 -17.19 -16.58 -13.13
C VAL A 428 -18.35 -15.64 -13.48
N ASP A 429 -19.13 -15.19 -12.49
CA ASP A 429 -20.47 -14.60 -12.72
C ASP A 429 -20.65 -13.20 -12.07
N GLY A 430 -19.57 -12.50 -11.69
CA GLY A 430 -19.62 -11.29 -10.88
C GLY A 430 -19.05 -10.01 -11.53
N PRO A 431 -19.73 -8.85 -11.43
CA PRO A 431 -19.16 -7.55 -11.80
C PRO A 431 -18.13 -7.03 -10.77
N GLN A 432 -18.08 -7.61 -9.56
CA GLN A 432 -17.07 -7.27 -8.55
C GLN A 432 -15.88 -8.23 -8.63
N ARG A 433 -14.74 -7.72 -9.14
CA ARG A 433 -13.44 -8.40 -9.19
C ARG A 433 -12.43 -7.82 -8.18
N GLN A 434 -12.88 -7.27 -7.06
CA GLN A 434 -11.96 -6.76 -6.03
C GLN A 434 -11.14 -7.89 -5.41
N TYR A 435 -9.92 -7.55 -4.98
CA TYR A 435 -9.04 -8.37 -4.15
C TYR A 435 -8.23 -7.44 -3.26
N HIS A 436 -8.43 -7.51 -1.93
CA HIS A 436 -7.70 -6.68 -0.99
C HIS A 436 -6.30 -7.24 -0.74
N GLN A 437 -5.30 -6.53 -1.24
CA GLN A 437 -3.89 -6.81 -0.98
C GLN A 437 -3.33 -5.71 -0.07
N VAL A 438 -2.74 -6.13 1.06
CA VAL A 438 -2.08 -5.23 2.02
C VAL A 438 -0.63 -5.67 2.17
N THR A 439 0.27 -4.70 2.10
CA THR A 439 1.72 -4.91 2.15
C THR A 439 2.37 -3.99 3.19
N THR A 440 3.32 -4.55 3.94
CA THR A 440 4.19 -3.81 4.86
C THR A 440 5.57 -3.70 4.25
N TRP A 441 6.12 -2.49 4.21
CA TRP A 441 7.41 -2.17 3.60
C TRP A 441 8.35 -1.54 4.62
N LYS A 442 9.63 -1.92 4.62
CA LYS A 442 10.65 -1.35 5.51
C LYS A 442 11.95 -1.06 4.74
N PRO A 443 12.75 -0.06 5.13
CA PRO A 443 14.05 0.23 4.51
C PRO A 443 14.99 -0.98 4.57
N LEU A 444 15.85 -1.12 3.56
CA LEU A 444 16.96 -2.08 3.69
C LEU A 444 17.93 -1.64 4.80
N ARG A 445 18.64 -2.61 5.38
CA ARG A 445 19.60 -2.40 6.48
C ARG A 445 21.03 -2.64 5.99
N SER A 446 21.41 -1.87 4.98
CA SER A 446 22.73 -1.83 4.34
C SER A 446 23.00 -0.42 3.83
N ASP A 447 24.15 -0.21 3.20
CA ASP A 447 24.36 0.94 2.31
C ASP A 447 23.59 0.70 0.98
N PRO A 448 23.24 1.75 0.21
CA PRO A 448 22.84 1.60 -1.19
C PRO A 448 24.01 1.03 -2.01
N PRO A 449 23.78 0.04 -2.90
CA PRO A 449 24.85 -0.50 -3.74
C PRO A 449 25.10 0.42 -4.95
N VAL A 450 26.35 0.40 -5.43
CA VAL A 450 26.71 0.89 -6.76
C VAL A 450 26.15 -0.10 -7.79
N VAL A 451 25.65 0.41 -8.91
CA VAL A 451 25.25 -0.40 -10.08
C VAL A 451 26.09 0.06 -11.26
N ASP A 452 26.52 -0.86 -12.12
CA ASP A 452 27.21 -0.49 -13.35
C ASP A 452 26.33 0.42 -14.25
N SER A 453 26.96 1.38 -14.92
CA SER A 453 26.26 2.38 -15.74
C SER A 453 25.58 1.76 -16.97
N GLN A 454 26.19 0.74 -17.59
CA GLN A 454 25.62 0.06 -18.76
C GLN A 454 24.45 -0.84 -18.35
N GLN A 455 24.58 -1.59 -17.25
CA GLN A 455 23.50 -2.41 -16.69
C GLN A 455 22.31 -1.53 -16.24
N LEU A 456 22.56 -0.45 -15.50
CA LEU A 456 21.51 0.44 -15.02
C LEU A 456 20.81 1.19 -16.18
N GLY A 457 21.56 1.68 -17.17
CA GLY A 457 20.98 2.32 -18.35
C GLY A 457 20.07 1.38 -19.16
N THR A 458 20.52 0.13 -19.35
CA THR A 458 19.75 -0.91 -20.05
C THR A 458 18.49 -1.31 -19.27
N PHE A 459 18.59 -1.49 -17.94
CA PHE A 459 17.43 -1.77 -17.08
C PHE A 459 16.41 -0.63 -17.10
N LEU A 460 16.86 0.63 -17.00
CA LEU A 460 15.97 1.79 -17.01
C LEU A 460 15.23 1.94 -18.35
N TYR A 461 15.84 1.53 -19.46
CA TYR A 461 15.13 1.41 -20.74
C TYR A 461 14.08 0.29 -20.70
N LYS A 462 14.42 -0.92 -20.24
CA LYS A 462 13.45 -2.02 -20.09
C LYS A 462 12.24 -1.59 -19.22
N LEU A 463 12.47 -0.83 -18.15
CA LEU A 463 11.41 -0.27 -17.31
C LEU A 463 10.57 0.80 -18.04
N TYR A 464 11.18 1.71 -18.81
CA TYR A 464 10.45 2.68 -19.65
C TYR A 464 9.55 1.97 -20.67
N HIS A 465 10.10 0.97 -21.36
CA HIS A 465 9.39 0.15 -22.33
C HIS A 465 8.18 -0.52 -21.68
N ALA A 466 8.37 -1.28 -20.60
CA ALA A 466 7.30 -1.96 -19.89
C ALA A 466 6.23 -1.03 -19.26
N LEU A 467 6.52 0.27 -19.08
CA LEU A 467 5.56 1.28 -18.61
C LEU A 467 4.69 1.88 -19.72
N PHE A 468 5.16 1.90 -20.98
CA PHE A 468 4.51 2.62 -22.08
C PHE A 468 4.28 1.78 -23.35
N GLU A 469 4.71 0.52 -23.41
CA GLU A 469 4.56 -0.35 -24.58
C GLU A 469 3.10 -0.60 -24.99
N GLU A 470 2.17 -0.60 -24.02
CA GLU A 470 0.73 -0.75 -24.25
C GLU A 470 0.05 0.55 -24.76
N GLU A 471 0.81 1.65 -24.92
CA GLU A 471 0.38 2.80 -25.73
C GLU A 471 0.53 2.53 -27.25
N ASP A 472 1.33 1.55 -27.66
CA ASP A 472 1.31 1.10 -29.06
C ASP A 472 0.12 0.15 -29.30
N ALA A 473 -0.76 0.56 -30.22
CA ALA A 473 -2.00 -0.15 -30.51
C ALA A 473 -1.76 -1.56 -31.08
N PHE A 474 -0.65 -1.84 -31.76
CA PHE A 474 -0.34 -3.20 -32.23
C PHE A 474 0.09 -4.08 -31.05
N THR A 475 0.97 -3.57 -30.19
CA THR A 475 1.43 -4.26 -28.97
C THR A 475 0.25 -4.57 -28.03
N PHE A 476 -0.64 -3.60 -27.81
CA PHE A 476 -1.85 -3.79 -27.01
C PHE A 476 -2.75 -4.94 -27.53
N HIS A 477 -3.03 -4.98 -28.83
CA HIS A 477 -3.85 -6.06 -29.41
C HIS A 477 -3.15 -7.43 -29.36
N GLN A 478 -1.82 -7.48 -29.53
CA GLN A 478 -1.06 -8.73 -29.43
C GLN A 478 -1.01 -9.28 -27.99
N ARG A 479 -1.00 -8.42 -26.98
CA ARG A 479 -0.97 -8.81 -25.55
C ARG A 479 -2.32 -9.21 -24.98
N HIS A 480 -3.44 -8.79 -25.60
CA HIS A 480 -4.81 -9.02 -25.11
C HIS A 480 -5.78 -9.73 -26.08
N PRO A 481 -5.38 -10.81 -26.79
CA PRO A 481 -6.23 -11.45 -27.81
C PRO A 481 -7.51 -12.09 -27.26
N ASN A 482 -7.57 -12.40 -25.95
CA ASN A 482 -8.66 -13.15 -25.32
C ASN A 482 -9.37 -12.44 -24.14
N ASP A 483 -8.93 -11.24 -23.72
CA ASP A 483 -9.50 -10.50 -22.57
C ASP A 483 -9.56 -8.97 -22.86
N LEU A 484 -9.73 -8.61 -24.14
CA LEU A 484 -9.65 -7.24 -24.64
C LEU A 484 -10.52 -6.26 -23.84
N LEU A 485 -11.75 -6.64 -23.50
CA LEU A 485 -12.67 -5.79 -22.72
C LEU A 485 -12.13 -5.44 -21.32
N HIS A 486 -11.37 -6.32 -20.67
CA HIS A 486 -10.77 -6.05 -19.37
C HIS A 486 -9.54 -5.15 -19.51
N ALA A 487 -8.67 -5.44 -20.47
CA ALA A 487 -7.49 -4.63 -20.78
C ALA A 487 -7.89 -3.17 -21.08
N LEU A 488 -8.97 -2.97 -21.85
CA LEU A 488 -9.51 -1.66 -22.18
C LEU A 488 -10.01 -0.85 -20.97
N ILE A 489 -10.52 -1.52 -19.93
CA ILE A 489 -10.92 -0.88 -18.67
C ILE A 489 -9.69 -0.57 -17.79
N SER A 490 -8.61 -1.35 -17.92
CA SER A 490 -7.35 -1.17 -17.19
C SER A 490 -6.49 -0.03 -17.77
N ASP A 491 -6.28 0.02 -19.08
CA ASP A 491 -5.44 1.05 -19.73
C ASP A 491 -5.99 2.48 -19.55
N ASN A 492 -7.32 2.66 -19.51
CA ASN A 492 -7.92 3.96 -19.20
C ASN A 492 -7.76 4.36 -17.72
N ARG A 493 -6.98 3.61 -16.92
CA ARG A 493 -6.55 3.93 -15.57
C ARG A 493 -5.02 3.94 -15.41
N ALA A 494 -4.26 3.83 -16.50
CA ALA A 494 -2.79 3.84 -16.48
C ALA A 494 -2.28 5.12 -15.76
N PRO A 495 -1.63 5.00 -14.58
CA PRO A 495 -1.39 6.14 -13.71
C PRO A 495 -0.06 6.88 -13.98
N TYR A 496 0.67 6.45 -15.00
CA TYR A 496 2.04 6.91 -15.28
C TYR A 496 2.09 7.82 -16.51
N SER A 497 2.93 8.85 -16.44
CA SER A 497 3.28 9.76 -17.55
C SER A 497 4.79 9.82 -17.75
N ARG A 498 5.27 10.46 -18.82
CA ARG A 498 6.72 10.68 -19.01
C ARG A 498 7.29 11.51 -17.85
N GLU A 499 6.50 12.42 -17.27
CA GLU A 499 6.91 13.16 -16.05
C GLU A 499 7.00 12.26 -14.81
N SER A 500 6.08 11.29 -14.65
CA SER A 500 6.20 10.26 -13.62
C SER A 500 7.54 9.52 -13.73
N PHE A 501 7.89 9.05 -14.94
CA PHE A 501 9.16 8.34 -15.18
C PHE A 501 10.39 9.22 -14.93
N VAL A 502 10.42 10.46 -15.43
CA VAL A 502 11.52 11.41 -15.16
C VAL A 502 11.71 11.69 -13.67
N LEU A 503 10.62 11.75 -12.89
CA LEU A 503 10.70 11.94 -11.45
C LEU A 503 11.08 10.67 -10.68
N LEU A 504 10.82 9.47 -11.23
CA LEU A 504 11.39 8.21 -10.74
C LEU A 504 12.91 8.17 -11.00
N LEU A 505 13.36 8.56 -12.19
CA LEU A 505 14.80 8.68 -12.51
C LEU A 505 15.52 9.62 -11.54
N LYS A 506 14.94 10.81 -11.28
CA LYS A 506 15.47 11.78 -10.32
C LYS A 506 15.59 11.19 -8.91
N PHE A 507 14.62 10.39 -8.49
CA PHE A 507 14.65 9.67 -7.23
C PHE A 507 15.70 8.57 -7.20
N ILE A 508 15.76 7.68 -8.20
CA ILE A 508 16.71 6.54 -8.24
C ILE A 508 18.15 7.05 -8.19
N ARG A 509 18.49 8.06 -9.00
CA ARG A 509 19.81 8.71 -8.96
C ARG A 509 20.17 9.17 -7.54
N GLY A 510 19.24 9.87 -6.88
CA GLY A 510 19.43 10.39 -5.53
C GLY A 510 19.53 9.28 -4.47
N ARG A 511 18.75 8.21 -4.62
CA ARG A 511 18.67 7.08 -3.67
C ARG A 511 19.90 6.18 -3.72
N LEU A 512 20.46 5.97 -4.91
CA LEU A 512 21.74 5.26 -5.13
C LEU A 512 22.98 6.19 -5.03
N GLN A 513 22.77 7.50 -4.85
CA GLN A 513 23.82 8.53 -4.79
C GLN A 513 24.75 8.57 -6.03
N VAL A 514 24.21 8.30 -7.23
CA VAL A 514 25.00 8.15 -8.46
C VAL A 514 25.72 9.47 -8.83
N PRO A 515 27.06 9.46 -8.98
CA PRO A 515 27.85 10.58 -9.49
C PRO A 515 27.31 11.12 -10.82
N TRP A 516 27.51 12.41 -11.10
CA TRP A 516 26.89 13.05 -12.26
C TRP A 516 27.46 12.53 -13.59
N ASP A 517 28.77 12.32 -13.66
CA ASP A 517 29.48 11.67 -14.75
C ASP A 517 28.96 10.26 -15.06
N GLN A 518 28.83 9.41 -14.04
CA GLN A 518 28.26 8.07 -14.17
C GLN A 518 26.77 8.11 -14.56
N TRP A 519 26.03 9.09 -14.06
CA TRP A 519 24.61 9.29 -14.39
C TRP A 519 24.39 9.78 -15.84
N ILE A 520 25.33 10.56 -16.40
CA ILE A 520 25.33 10.85 -17.84
C ILE A 520 25.51 9.54 -18.62
N ALA A 521 26.53 8.73 -18.31
CA ALA A 521 26.75 7.44 -19.00
C ALA A 521 25.55 6.46 -18.90
N VAL A 522 24.83 6.44 -17.76
CA VAL A 522 23.58 5.68 -17.57
C VAL A 522 22.50 6.10 -18.57
N LEU A 523 22.35 7.40 -18.81
CA LEU A 523 21.29 7.92 -19.67
C LEU A 523 21.70 8.05 -21.14
N ASP A 524 22.98 8.19 -21.44
CA ASP A 524 23.51 7.99 -22.78
C ASP A 524 23.20 6.56 -23.24
N ARG A 525 23.49 5.54 -22.40
CA ARG A 525 23.12 4.14 -22.66
C ARG A 525 21.59 3.94 -22.78
N PHE A 526 20.78 4.61 -21.96
CA PHE A 526 19.32 4.57 -22.10
C PHE A 526 18.89 5.00 -23.51
N PHE A 527 19.49 6.07 -24.05
CA PHE A 527 19.18 6.60 -25.38
C PHE A 527 19.81 5.77 -26.51
N ASP A 528 20.99 5.16 -26.33
CA ASP A 528 21.53 4.18 -27.27
C ASP A 528 20.51 3.06 -27.51
N VAL A 529 20.01 2.44 -26.43
CA VAL A 529 19.01 1.37 -26.52
C VAL A 529 17.70 1.88 -27.13
N HIS A 530 17.20 3.04 -26.69
CA HIS A 530 15.98 3.67 -27.25
C HIS A 530 16.08 3.91 -28.76
N SER A 531 17.25 4.34 -29.25
CA SER A 531 17.48 4.58 -30.68
C SER A 531 17.62 3.30 -31.52
N SER A 532 18.02 2.19 -30.89
CA SER A 532 18.21 0.90 -31.55
C SER A 532 16.95 0.02 -31.59
N GLU A 533 16.02 0.22 -30.65
CA GLU A 533 14.79 -0.56 -30.52
C GLU A 533 13.64 0.06 -31.35
N SER A 534 12.82 -0.78 -31.98
CA SER A 534 11.79 -0.37 -32.95
C SER A 534 10.39 -0.94 -32.70
N SER A 535 10.18 -1.65 -31.59
CA SER A 535 8.89 -2.22 -31.20
C SER A 535 7.84 -1.17 -30.84
N MET A 536 8.23 -0.04 -30.25
CA MET A 536 7.32 1.02 -29.77
C MET A 536 7.23 2.19 -30.74
N LYS A 537 6.73 1.95 -31.95
CA LYS A 537 6.75 2.97 -33.04
C LYS A 537 5.98 4.24 -32.68
N MET A 538 4.89 4.13 -31.92
CA MET A 538 4.14 5.29 -31.45
C MET A 538 4.75 6.01 -30.22
N ASP A 539 5.89 5.58 -29.67
CA ASP A 539 6.61 6.37 -28.65
C ASP A 539 7.24 7.63 -29.23
N THR A 540 7.57 7.63 -30.53
CA THR A 540 8.21 8.75 -31.25
C THR A 540 7.50 10.10 -31.06
N VAL A 541 6.16 10.13 -30.99
CA VAL A 541 5.40 11.37 -30.76
C VAL A 541 5.46 11.88 -29.30
N ASN A 542 6.00 11.09 -28.37
CA ASN A 542 6.20 11.45 -26.96
C ASN A 542 7.68 11.77 -26.65
N TYR A 543 8.59 11.59 -27.61
CA TYR A 543 10.05 11.77 -27.43
C TYR A 543 10.41 13.20 -26.96
N GLN A 544 9.74 14.21 -27.50
CA GLN A 544 9.96 15.62 -27.12
C GLN A 544 9.40 15.97 -25.73
N ASP A 545 8.36 15.25 -25.25
CA ASP A 545 7.86 15.35 -23.87
C ASP A 545 8.90 14.76 -22.92
N LEU A 546 9.40 13.54 -23.19
CA LEU A 546 10.47 12.91 -22.41
C LEU A 546 11.73 13.78 -22.33
N CYS A 547 12.26 14.23 -23.47
CA CYS A 547 13.48 15.04 -23.51
C CYS A 547 13.30 16.41 -22.85
N GLY A 548 12.15 17.06 -23.10
CA GLY A 548 11.81 18.34 -22.48
C GLY A 548 11.66 18.23 -20.96
N LEU A 549 11.04 17.17 -20.45
CA LEU A 549 10.86 16.91 -19.02
C LEU A 549 12.16 16.55 -18.32
N LEU A 550 13.05 15.77 -18.95
CA LEU A 550 14.40 15.47 -18.44
C LEU A 550 15.20 16.75 -18.17
N HIS A 551 15.17 17.69 -19.11
CA HIS A 551 15.80 19.01 -18.97
C HIS A 551 15.06 19.88 -17.94
N PHE A 552 13.72 19.94 -17.99
CA PHE A 552 12.90 20.74 -17.08
C PHE A 552 13.09 20.36 -15.60
N HIS A 553 13.22 19.06 -15.29
CA HIS A 553 13.46 18.59 -13.92
C HIS A 553 14.95 18.52 -13.55
N GLY A 554 15.86 18.92 -14.45
CA GLY A 554 17.30 18.93 -14.20
C GLY A 554 17.91 17.54 -14.00
N VAL A 555 17.35 16.52 -14.67
CA VAL A 555 17.74 15.10 -14.55
C VAL A 555 18.77 14.71 -15.60
N TYR A 556 18.62 15.22 -16.82
CA TYR A 556 19.52 15.05 -17.96
C TYR A 556 19.28 16.21 -18.93
N SER A 557 20.08 16.36 -19.98
CA SER A 557 19.81 17.32 -21.06
C SER A 557 20.49 16.83 -22.33
N MET A 558 19.72 16.60 -23.40
CA MET A 558 20.30 16.38 -24.73
C MET A 558 21.13 17.62 -25.14
N ASP A 559 22.12 17.45 -26.00
CA ASP A 559 22.96 18.55 -26.49
C ASP A 559 22.17 19.69 -27.15
N LEU A 560 21.01 19.37 -27.73
CA LEU A 560 20.03 20.33 -28.24
C LEU A 560 19.58 21.37 -27.19
N TYR A 561 19.52 21.00 -25.90
CA TYR A 561 19.18 21.91 -24.80
C TYR A 561 20.41 22.51 -24.11
N ARG A 562 21.60 21.91 -24.29
CA ARG A 562 22.88 22.41 -23.75
C ARG A 562 23.48 23.52 -24.61
N TRP A 563 23.45 23.35 -25.93
CA TRP A 563 24.19 24.18 -26.90
C TRP A 563 23.30 24.74 -28.03
N GLY A 564 22.04 24.32 -28.12
CA GLY A 564 21.09 24.81 -29.13
C GLY A 564 20.69 26.27 -28.89
N ASN A 565 21.23 27.18 -29.71
CA ASN A 565 20.74 28.56 -29.81
C ASN A 565 19.40 28.58 -30.55
N VAL A 566 18.29 28.59 -29.82
CA VAL A 566 16.95 28.74 -30.40
C VAL A 566 16.80 30.14 -30.98
N ALA A 567 16.52 30.25 -32.28
CA ALA A 567 16.48 31.51 -32.99
C ALA A 567 15.25 32.37 -32.60
N SER A 568 15.45 33.69 -32.51
CA SER A 568 14.39 34.68 -32.29
C SER A 568 13.55 34.93 -33.55
N VAL A 569 12.91 33.87 -34.06
CA VAL A 569 12.05 33.87 -35.25
C VAL A 569 10.59 33.59 -34.89
N GLY A 570 9.68 33.76 -35.85
CA GLY A 570 8.27 33.41 -35.70
C GLY A 570 7.62 34.07 -34.47
N VAL A 571 7.10 33.25 -33.56
CA VAL A 571 6.50 33.69 -32.28
C VAL A 571 7.50 34.35 -31.32
N PHE A 572 8.80 34.06 -31.44
CA PHE A 572 9.85 34.59 -30.57
C PHE A 572 10.53 35.85 -31.10
N ARG A 573 10.04 36.44 -32.20
CA ARG A 573 10.70 37.59 -32.88
C ARG A 573 10.96 38.82 -31.99
N ALA A 574 10.23 38.96 -30.88
CA ALA A 574 10.41 40.04 -29.91
C ALA A 574 11.37 39.70 -28.74
N TRP A 575 11.81 38.45 -28.61
CA TRP A 575 12.60 37.97 -27.46
C TRP A 575 14.10 38.09 -27.73
N ALA A 576 14.83 38.79 -26.85
CA ALA A 576 16.27 39.00 -26.99
C ALA A 576 17.10 37.72 -26.74
N LYS A 577 16.55 36.76 -26.00
CA LYS A 577 17.08 35.40 -25.84
C LYS A 577 15.91 34.43 -25.65
N VAL A 578 15.84 33.40 -26.48
CA VAL A 578 14.83 32.34 -26.36
C VAL A 578 15.36 31.24 -25.43
N PRO A 579 14.61 30.83 -24.38
CA PRO A 579 14.98 29.68 -23.57
C PRO A 579 14.77 28.35 -24.31
N PRO A 580 15.46 27.25 -23.94
CA PRO A 580 15.25 25.94 -24.56
C PRO A 580 13.83 25.38 -24.38
N LEU A 581 13.12 25.81 -23.32
CA LEU A 581 11.74 25.42 -23.00
C LEU A 581 10.83 26.64 -22.93
N VAL A 582 9.58 26.46 -23.38
CA VAL A 582 8.51 27.43 -23.22
C VAL A 582 7.29 26.79 -22.60
N ARG A 583 6.51 27.60 -21.88
CA ARG A 583 5.20 27.22 -21.37
C ARG A 583 4.13 27.73 -22.31
N VAL A 584 3.36 26.80 -22.88
CA VAL A 584 2.23 27.10 -23.75
C VAL A 584 0.95 27.04 -22.92
N PHE A 585 0.09 28.01 -23.13
CA PHE A 585 -1.28 28.05 -22.65
C PHE A 585 -2.22 27.92 -23.85
N LEU A 586 -3.24 27.06 -23.73
CA LEU A 586 -4.33 26.94 -24.70
C LEU A 586 -5.66 27.22 -23.98
N THR A 587 -6.43 28.16 -24.51
CA THR A 587 -7.82 28.43 -24.11
C THR A 587 -8.76 27.53 -24.92
N ILE A 588 -9.70 26.86 -24.26
CA ILE A 588 -10.67 25.95 -24.87
C ILE A 588 -12.10 26.47 -24.63
N PRO A 589 -12.85 26.84 -25.69
CA PRO A 589 -14.24 27.27 -25.58
C PRO A 589 -15.13 26.24 -24.89
N ARG A 590 -15.97 26.69 -23.95
CA ARG A 590 -16.76 25.84 -23.03
C ARG A 590 -17.62 24.80 -23.75
N GLN A 591 -18.15 25.15 -24.92
CA GLN A 591 -19.01 24.30 -25.74
C GLN A 591 -18.29 23.04 -26.28
N LYS A 592 -16.97 23.12 -26.54
CA LYS A 592 -16.17 21.98 -27.04
C LYS A 592 -16.08 20.84 -26.03
N LEU A 593 -16.16 21.14 -24.74
CA LEU A 593 -16.05 20.16 -23.65
C LEU A 593 -17.28 19.26 -23.51
N GLY A 594 -18.41 19.59 -24.15
CA GLY A 594 -19.66 18.82 -24.07
C GLY A 594 -19.54 17.36 -24.53
N VAL A 595 -18.54 17.04 -25.36
CA VAL A 595 -18.24 15.66 -25.78
C VAL A 595 -17.81 14.75 -24.61
N LEU A 596 -17.28 15.32 -23.53
CA LEU A 596 -16.71 14.60 -22.39
C LEU A 596 -17.73 14.23 -21.29
N ALA A 597 -19.03 14.44 -21.52
CA ALA A 597 -20.08 14.14 -20.55
C ALA A 597 -20.18 12.62 -20.21
N GLY A 598 -20.39 12.30 -18.93
CA GLY A 598 -20.53 10.93 -18.43
C GLY A 598 -19.29 10.06 -18.63
N ALA A 599 -18.10 10.63 -18.49
CA ALA A 599 -16.83 9.96 -18.80
C ALA A 599 -15.65 10.50 -17.98
N THR A 600 -14.58 9.71 -17.88
CA THR A 600 -13.31 10.09 -17.24
C THR A 600 -12.08 9.76 -18.11
N PRO A 601 -12.00 10.24 -19.37
CA PRO A 601 -10.83 10.04 -20.22
C PRO A 601 -9.59 10.76 -19.68
N VAL A 602 -8.41 10.19 -19.95
CA VAL A 602 -7.14 10.91 -19.88
C VAL A 602 -7.09 11.95 -21.00
N LEU A 603 -6.67 13.16 -20.67
CA LEU A 603 -6.42 14.27 -21.59
C LEU A 603 -4.91 14.42 -21.85
N ARG A 604 -4.54 14.79 -23.08
CA ARG A 604 -3.18 15.17 -23.47
C ARG A 604 -3.19 16.49 -24.22
N ALA A 605 -2.16 17.30 -24.03
CA ALA A 605 -1.88 18.43 -24.90
C ALA A 605 -1.08 17.94 -26.12
N GLY A 606 -1.04 18.72 -27.20
CA GLY A 606 -0.28 18.36 -28.38
C GLY A 606 0.10 19.53 -29.27
N MET A 607 1.02 19.24 -30.19
CA MET A 607 1.42 20.10 -31.31
C MET A 607 1.32 19.26 -32.59
N ARG A 608 0.59 19.75 -33.59
CA ARG A 608 0.44 19.10 -34.90
C ARG A 608 0.73 20.08 -36.03
N GLY A 609 1.57 19.66 -36.98
CA GLY A 609 1.72 20.28 -38.30
C GLY A 609 1.40 19.26 -39.41
N PRO A 610 1.69 19.58 -40.69
CA PRO A 610 1.56 18.66 -41.80
C PRO A 610 2.39 17.37 -41.71
N SER A 611 3.59 17.44 -41.13
CA SER A 611 4.57 16.35 -41.05
C SER A 611 4.86 15.90 -39.61
N MET A 612 4.68 16.80 -38.65
CA MET A 612 4.97 16.60 -37.24
C MET A 612 3.72 16.35 -36.39
N HIS A 613 3.83 15.42 -35.44
CA HIS A 613 2.88 15.30 -34.33
C HIS A 613 3.64 15.01 -33.04
N ASN A 614 3.43 15.83 -32.01
CA ASN A 614 4.04 15.68 -30.69
C ASN A 614 2.96 15.78 -29.61
N LEU A 615 3.00 14.89 -28.61
CA LEU A 615 2.06 14.82 -27.49
C LEU A 615 2.77 15.15 -26.18
N PHE A 616 2.11 15.93 -25.32
CA PHE A 616 2.64 16.36 -24.03
C PHE A 616 1.73 15.87 -22.90
N SER A 617 2.33 15.14 -21.94
CA SER A 617 1.60 14.44 -20.87
C SER A 617 1.56 15.20 -19.54
N SER A 618 2.49 16.14 -19.32
CA SER A 618 2.47 17.05 -18.17
C SER A 618 1.57 18.26 -18.45
N VAL A 619 0.28 18.13 -18.11
CA VAL A 619 -0.74 19.17 -18.35
C VAL A 619 -1.38 19.62 -17.03
N HIS A 620 -1.37 20.93 -16.81
CA HIS A 620 -2.14 21.58 -15.75
C HIS A 620 -3.39 22.22 -16.36
N ALA A 621 -4.51 22.21 -15.63
CA ALA A 621 -5.79 22.71 -16.12
C ALA A 621 -6.55 23.51 -15.06
N ALA A 622 -7.22 24.58 -15.47
CA ALA A 622 -8.13 25.36 -14.63
C ALA A 622 -9.19 26.09 -15.48
N PHE A 623 -10.41 26.24 -14.96
CA PHE A 623 -11.43 27.07 -15.60
C PHE A 623 -11.20 28.53 -15.21
N GLY A 624 -11.20 29.45 -16.18
CA GLY A 624 -10.87 30.85 -15.91
C GLY A 624 -10.61 31.66 -17.19
N VAL A 625 -10.04 32.85 -17.02
CA VAL A 625 -9.61 33.73 -18.11
C VAL A 625 -8.15 34.14 -17.88
N LEU A 626 -7.35 34.17 -18.93
CA LEU A 626 -5.99 34.72 -18.93
C LEU A 626 -6.04 36.21 -19.29
N SER A 627 -5.23 37.02 -18.60
CA SER A 627 -4.94 38.41 -18.99
C SER A 627 -3.44 38.53 -19.27
N VAL A 628 -3.09 39.04 -20.46
CA VAL A 628 -1.68 39.24 -20.86
C VAL A 628 -1.12 40.48 -20.16
N MET A 629 0.04 40.33 -19.55
CA MET A 629 0.75 41.34 -18.78
C MET A 629 2.22 41.45 -19.26
N GLY A 630 2.90 42.54 -18.94
CA GLY A 630 4.30 42.73 -19.34
C GLY A 630 4.45 43.28 -20.76
N THR A 631 5.45 42.80 -21.51
CA THR A 631 5.78 43.32 -22.85
C THR A 631 5.99 42.18 -23.85
N PRO A 632 5.95 42.42 -25.18
CA PRO A 632 6.23 41.36 -26.17
C PRO A 632 7.61 40.68 -26.00
N ALA A 633 8.60 41.39 -25.45
CA ALA A 633 9.94 40.87 -25.18
C ALA A 633 10.08 40.14 -23.84
N ASN A 634 9.13 40.34 -22.92
CA ASN A 634 9.07 39.69 -21.60
C ASN A 634 7.58 39.52 -21.23
N PRO A 635 6.88 38.56 -21.86
CA PRO A 635 5.46 38.36 -21.66
C PRO A 635 5.20 37.70 -20.30
N LYS A 636 4.06 38.02 -19.70
CA LYS A 636 3.55 37.44 -18.46
C LYS A 636 2.04 37.25 -18.60
N VAL A 637 1.44 36.46 -17.71
CA VAL A 637 -0.02 36.38 -17.59
C VAL A 637 -0.44 36.47 -16.12
N SER A 638 -1.62 37.02 -15.89
CA SER A 638 -2.43 36.72 -14.70
C SER A 638 -3.61 35.83 -15.10
N PHE A 639 -4.13 35.06 -14.16
CA PHE A 639 -5.24 34.14 -14.38
C PHE A 639 -6.37 34.42 -13.37
N GLU A 640 -7.60 34.49 -13.86
CA GLU A 640 -8.79 34.74 -13.04
C GLU A 640 -9.69 33.49 -13.08
N GLU A 641 -9.59 32.64 -12.05
CA GLU A 641 -10.31 31.36 -11.94
C GLU A 641 -11.84 31.55 -11.99
N ASP A 642 -12.57 30.56 -12.48
CA ASP A 642 -14.03 30.50 -12.40
C ASP A 642 -14.44 29.99 -11.01
N PRO A 643 -15.10 30.80 -10.15
CA PRO A 643 -15.48 30.37 -8.80
C PRO A 643 -16.50 29.22 -8.79
N LYS A 644 -17.13 28.90 -9.93
CA LYS A 644 -18.03 27.75 -10.10
C LYS A 644 -17.40 26.58 -10.86
N ARG A 645 -16.19 26.75 -11.43
CA ARG A 645 -15.38 25.71 -12.12
C ARG A 645 -16.19 24.87 -13.11
N PHE A 646 -16.45 23.59 -12.80
CA PHE A 646 -17.23 22.65 -13.61
C PHE A 646 -18.70 23.06 -13.81
N HIS A 647 -19.25 23.90 -12.93
CA HIS A 647 -20.59 24.50 -13.02
C HIS A 647 -20.57 25.99 -13.42
N GLY A 648 -19.39 26.48 -13.83
CA GLY A 648 -19.15 27.84 -14.30
C GLY A 648 -19.39 28.05 -15.80
N THR A 649 -19.03 29.24 -16.28
CA THR A 649 -19.26 29.69 -17.66
C THR A 649 -17.99 30.11 -18.38
N LYS A 650 -16.89 30.39 -17.66
CA LYS A 650 -15.59 30.70 -18.27
C LYS A 650 -15.03 29.49 -19.06
N PRO A 651 -14.17 29.72 -20.06
CA PRO A 651 -13.50 28.65 -20.79
C PRO A 651 -12.60 27.82 -19.87
N LEU A 652 -12.14 26.68 -20.39
CA LEU A 652 -11.05 25.92 -19.79
C LEU A 652 -9.72 26.47 -20.32
N VAL A 653 -8.74 26.66 -19.45
CA VAL A 653 -7.35 26.92 -19.83
C VAL A 653 -6.52 25.71 -19.42
N ILE A 654 -5.67 25.24 -20.33
CA ILE A 654 -4.61 24.28 -20.01
C ILE A 654 -3.23 24.97 -20.14
N SER A 655 -2.23 24.46 -19.42
CA SER A 655 -0.83 24.79 -19.68
C SER A 655 0.08 23.58 -19.57
N PHE A 656 1.10 23.55 -20.43
CA PHE A 656 2.12 22.51 -20.51
C PHE A 656 3.46 23.12 -20.92
N VAL A 657 4.55 22.37 -20.75
CA VAL A 657 5.91 22.80 -21.15
C VAL A 657 6.32 22.03 -22.40
N MET A 658 6.97 22.70 -23.36
CA MET A 658 7.50 22.07 -24.57
C MET A 658 8.82 22.71 -25.03
N PRO A 659 9.64 22.00 -25.85
CA PRO A 659 10.87 22.56 -26.40
C PRO A 659 10.58 23.72 -27.37
N ALA A 660 11.26 24.85 -27.17
CA ALA A 660 11.01 26.08 -27.94
C ALA A 660 11.34 25.93 -29.43
N ILE A 661 12.37 25.13 -29.77
CA ILE A 661 12.81 24.91 -31.15
C ILE A 661 11.69 24.38 -32.07
N LEU A 662 10.75 23.59 -31.54
CA LEU A 662 9.61 23.05 -32.31
C LEU A 662 8.70 24.13 -32.91
N LEU A 663 8.77 25.36 -32.37
CA LEU A 663 7.95 26.51 -32.78
C LEU A 663 8.70 27.50 -33.70
N THR A 664 9.96 27.21 -34.04
CA THR A 664 10.79 28.05 -34.93
C THR A 664 10.65 27.69 -36.41
N GLY A 665 10.52 26.40 -36.74
CA GLY A 665 10.59 25.89 -38.11
C GLY A 665 12.00 25.83 -38.70
N ASP A 666 13.03 26.26 -37.96
CA ASP A 666 14.40 26.35 -38.45
C ASP A 666 15.15 25.01 -38.29
N GLY A 667 14.92 24.08 -39.21
CA GLY A 667 15.75 22.87 -39.33
C GLY A 667 15.14 21.77 -40.23
N PRO A 668 15.94 20.78 -40.64
CA PRO A 668 15.47 19.69 -41.50
C PRO A 668 14.42 18.84 -40.79
N GLY A 669 13.22 18.73 -41.38
CA GLY A 669 12.10 17.95 -40.84
C GLY A 669 11.12 18.73 -39.96
N TYR A 670 11.34 20.01 -39.69
CA TYR A 670 10.36 20.86 -39.00
C TYR A 670 9.35 21.46 -39.97
N ASP A 671 8.06 21.37 -39.62
CA ASP A 671 6.99 22.08 -40.32
C ASP A 671 7.09 23.61 -40.14
N PRO A 672 6.69 24.43 -41.14
CA PRO A 672 6.67 25.88 -41.01
C PRO A 672 5.74 26.36 -39.88
N PRO A 673 6.11 27.37 -39.06
CA PRO A 673 5.35 27.76 -37.86
C PRO A 673 3.90 28.16 -38.11
N HIS A 674 3.58 28.67 -39.30
CA HIS A 674 2.21 29.06 -39.66
C HIS A 674 1.26 27.88 -39.89
N SER A 675 1.81 26.67 -40.13
CA SER A 675 1.06 25.42 -40.29
C SER A 675 0.87 24.63 -38.99
N ILE A 676 1.51 25.07 -37.90
CA ILE A 676 1.44 24.44 -36.59
C ILE A 676 0.15 24.82 -35.86
N CYS A 677 -0.53 23.81 -35.32
CA CYS A 677 -1.63 23.96 -34.37
C CYS A 677 -1.26 23.38 -33.00
N ILE A 678 -1.68 24.07 -31.94
CA ILE A 678 -1.68 23.57 -30.56
C ILE A 678 -3.02 22.90 -30.28
N THR A 679 -3.02 21.75 -29.61
CA THR A 679 -4.20 20.88 -29.48
C THR A 679 -4.45 20.42 -28.04
N LEU A 680 -5.71 20.11 -27.73
CA LEU A 680 -6.16 19.32 -26.58
C LEU A 680 -6.91 18.10 -27.10
N ALA A 681 -6.45 16.91 -26.76
CA ALA A 681 -7.00 15.63 -27.22
C ALA A 681 -7.24 14.64 -26.07
N ILE A 682 -8.02 13.59 -26.35
CA ILE A 682 -8.16 12.42 -25.48
C ILE A 682 -6.99 11.45 -25.74
N LYS A 683 -6.46 10.76 -24.71
CA LYS A 683 -5.49 9.65 -24.89
C LYS A 683 -6.08 8.64 -25.87
N ASN A 684 -5.44 8.49 -27.03
CA ASN A 684 -5.83 7.48 -28.01
C ASN A 684 -5.48 6.09 -27.48
N ASN A 685 -6.51 5.36 -27.09
CA ASN A 685 -6.51 3.93 -26.78
C ASN A 685 -7.78 3.34 -27.40
N PRO A 686 -7.94 2.02 -27.55
CA PRO A 686 -9.05 1.51 -28.36
C PRO A 686 -10.43 1.78 -27.75
N ILE A 687 -10.55 1.98 -26.43
CA ILE A 687 -11.83 2.31 -25.77
C ILE A 687 -12.25 3.77 -26.03
N ASN A 688 -11.30 4.71 -25.99
CA ASN A 688 -11.57 6.09 -26.37
C ASN A 688 -11.74 6.22 -27.89
N ALA A 689 -11.03 5.44 -28.70
CA ALA A 689 -11.27 5.36 -30.14
C ALA A 689 -12.71 4.90 -30.42
N ILE A 690 -13.16 3.76 -29.87
CA ILE A 690 -14.54 3.27 -30.01
C ILE A 690 -15.57 4.33 -29.54
N ARG A 691 -15.31 5.03 -28.43
CA ARG A 691 -16.26 6.00 -27.84
C ARG A 691 -16.28 7.37 -28.53
N TYR A 692 -15.19 7.79 -29.16
CA TYR A 692 -14.99 9.19 -29.60
C TYR A 692 -14.51 9.39 -31.03
N VAL A 693 -13.98 8.39 -31.75
CA VAL A 693 -13.43 8.60 -33.12
C VAL A 693 -14.47 9.14 -34.11
N GLN A 694 -15.73 8.71 -33.97
CA GLN A 694 -16.87 9.20 -34.77
C GLN A 694 -17.26 10.67 -34.45
N LYS A 695 -16.78 11.23 -33.33
CA LYS A 695 -17.12 12.58 -32.86
C LYS A 695 -15.95 13.57 -32.99
N LEU A 696 -14.72 13.08 -32.85
CA LEU A 696 -13.48 13.88 -32.74
C LEU A 696 -12.40 13.51 -33.79
N GLY A 697 -12.74 12.62 -34.74
CA GLY A 697 -11.82 12.16 -35.79
C GLY A 697 -10.68 11.27 -35.26
N GLY A 698 -9.76 10.87 -36.16
CA GLY A 698 -8.67 9.93 -35.85
C GLY A 698 -7.68 10.40 -34.78
N HIS A 699 -7.58 11.71 -34.54
CA HIS A 699 -6.68 12.29 -33.53
C HIS A 699 -7.35 12.55 -32.16
N LEU A 700 -8.66 12.31 -32.04
CA LEU A 700 -9.46 12.58 -30.83
C LEU A 700 -9.34 14.01 -30.28
N GLU A 701 -9.17 15.01 -31.15
CA GLU A 701 -9.03 16.42 -30.78
C GLU A 701 -10.35 17.01 -30.26
N ILE A 702 -10.33 17.50 -29.01
CA ILE A 702 -11.44 18.25 -28.40
C ILE A 702 -11.43 19.70 -28.91
N HIS A 703 -10.23 20.29 -29.01
CA HIS A 703 -10.01 21.62 -29.56
C HIS A 703 -8.58 21.74 -30.10
N SER A 704 -8.40 22.57 -31.12
CA SER A 704 -7.12 22.99 -31.65
C SER A 704 -7.19 24.43 -32.17
N ALA A 705 -6.07 25.14 -32.06
CA ALA A 705 -5.90 26.54 -32.48
C ALA A 705 -4.52 26.72 -33.14
N HIS A 706 -4.40 27.67 -34.08
CA HIS A 706 -3.13 27.93 -34.78
C HIS A 706 -2.11 28.59 -33.85
N LEU A 707 -0.81 28.32 -34.07
CA LEU A 707 0.29 28.84 -33.24
C LEU A 707 0.31 30.39 -33.10
N PHE A 708 -0.22 31.11 -34.09
CA PHE A 708 -0.30 32.58 -34.09
C PHE A 708 -1.66 33.15 -33.65
N ASP A 709 -2.62 32.30 -33.24
CA ASP A 709 -3.88 32.72 -32.63
C ASP A 709 -3.61 33.24 -31.21
N LYS A 710 -3.51 34.56 -31.06
CA LYS A 710 -3.22 35.21 -29.76
C LYS A 710 -4.41 35.27 -28.79
N GLU A 711 -5.61 34.87 -29.23
CA GLU A 711 -6.77 34.79 -28.35
C GLU A 711 -6.79 33.43 -27.63
N ASN A 712 -6.47 32.36 -28.37
CA ASN A 712 -6.50 30.99 -27.84
C ASN A 712 -5.12 30.44 -27.45
N VAL A 713 -4.01 30.92 -28.01
CA VAL A 713 -2.65 30.43 -27.73
C VAL A 713 -1.75 31.55 -27.17
N LEU A 714 -1.16 31.31 -26.00
CA LEU A 714 -0.18 32.20 -25.39
C LEU A 714 1.08 31.42 -24.99
N ILE A 715 2.25 32.03 -25.18
CA ILE A 715 3.56 31.37 -25.01
C ILE A 715 4.43 32.24 -24.09
N LEU A 716 4.93 31.64 -23.00
CA LEU A 716 5.81 32.29 -22.04
C LEU A 716 7.18 31.60 -21.95
N PRO A 717 8.25 32.34 -21.63
CA PRO A 717 9.56 31.74 -21.37
C PRO A 717 9.51 30.89 -20.09
N GLU A 718 9.88 29.60 -20.20
CA GLU A 718 10.04 28.72 -19.05
C GLU A 718 11.53 28.57 -18.71
N GLN A 719 11.86 28.24 -17.46
CA GLN A 719 13.22 27.91 -17.03
C GLN A 719 13.22 26.52 -16.38
N PRO A 720 14.28 25.72 -16.55
CA PRO A 720 14.38 24.44 -15.84
C PRO A 720 14.43 24.65 -14.32
N LEU A 721 13.88 23.70 -13.58
CA LEU A 721 13.90 23.68 -12.13
C LEU A 721 15.31 23.36 -11.61
N PRO A 722 15.74 23.92 -10.46
CA PRO A 722 17.04 23.61 -9.87
C PRO A 722 17.29 22.11 -9.68
N SER A 723 18.47 21.63 -10.08
CA SER A 723 18.88 20.23 -9.96
C SER A 723 19.21 19.79 -8.52
N THR A 724 19.14 20.68 -7.54
CA THR A 724 19.53 20.44 -6.15
C THR A 724 18.51 19.57 -5.40
N PHE A 725 18.81 18.27 -5.29
CA PHE A 725 18.23 17.36 -4.29
C PHE A 725 19.40 16.66 -3.57
N SER A 726 19.37 16.66 -2.24
CA SER A 726 20.42 16.06 -1.41
C SER A 726 19.83 14.98 -0.50
N PHE A 727 19.85 13.73 -0.96
CA PHE A 727 19.38 12.58 -0.19
C PHE A 727 20.43 12.15 0.85
N SER A 728 20.42 12.79 2.02
CA SER A 728 21.23 12.36 3.16
C SER A 728 20.73 11.03 3.72
N THR A 729 21.27 9.91 3.22
CA THR A 729 20.94 8.55 3.67
C THR A 729 22.11 7.87 4.38
N HIS A 730 22.77 8.60 5.30
CA HIS A 730 23.74 8.00 6.22
C HIS A 730 23.03 7.15 7.28
N MET A 731 22.94 5.84 7.03
CA MET A 731 22.62 4.86 8.06
C MET A 731 23.85 4.66 8.96
N ASN A 732 23.73 4.97 10.25
CA ASN A 732 24.75 4.59 11.23
C ASN A 732 24.69 3.07 11.47
N VAL A 733 25.41 2.31 10.64
CA VAL A 733 25.69 0.89 10.80
C VAL A 733 26.50 0.69 12.09
N PRO A 734 26.13 -0.24 12.99
CA PRO A 734 26.92 -0.53 14.18
C PRO A 734 28.36 -0.93 13.83
N SER A 735 29.32 -0.53 14.67
CA SER A 735 30.70 -1.01 14.59
C SER A 735 30.77 -2.50 14.96
N VAL A 736 30.71 -3.38 13.96
CA VAL A 736 30.96 -4.82 14.13
C VAL A 736 32.39 -5.02 14.65
N PRO A 737 32.60 -5.73 15.77
CA PRO A 737 33.95 -6.05 16.28
C PRO A 737 34.76 -6.89 15.28
N GLY A 738 36.10 -6.79 15.34
CA GLY A 738 36.99 -7.66 14.56
C GLY A 738 37.13 -7.30 13.07
N ARG A 739 37.12 -6.01 12.72
CA ARG A 739 37.40 -5.57 11.33
C ARG A 739 38.85 -5.91 10.93
N ILE A 740 39.01 -6.70 9.88
CA ILE A 740 40.31 -7.01 9.25
C ILE A 740 40.86 -5.87 8.37
N GLY A 741 40.05 -4.84 8.09
CA GLY A 741 40.40 -3.64 7.32
C GLY A 741 39.17 -2.94 6.73
N SER A 742 39.37 -2.07 5.73
CA SER A 742 38.29 -1.32 5.08
C SER A 742 37.53 -2.14 4.03
N ARG A 743 36.19 -1.98 4.02
CA ARG A 743 35.32 -2.47 2.94
C ARG A 743 35.05 -1.32 1.97
N GLY A 744 35.24 -1.55 0.68
CA GLY A 744 34.80 -0.66 -0.39
C GLY A 744 33.27 -0.58 -0.51
N PRO A 745 32.74 0.02 -1.60
CA PRO A 745 31.31 -0.04 -1.89
C PRO A 745 30.86 -1.49 -2.12
N ILE A 746 29.56 -1.74 -1.90
CA ILE A 746 28.89 -2.92 -2.43
C ILE A 746 28.48 -2.60 -3.86
N SER A 747 28.85 -3.44 -4.82
CA SER A 747 28.29 -3.40 -6.18
C SER A 747 27.17 -4.42 -6.32
N ALA A 748 26.11 -4.07 -7.04
CA ALA A 748 25.02 -4.96 -7.43
C ALA A 748 25.12 -5.25 -8.93
N ASN A 749 25.16 -6.53 -9.27
CA ASN A 749 25.33 -7.05 -10.63
C ASN A 749 23.99 -7.64 -11.10
N PHE A 750 23.49 -7.14 -12.23
CA PHE A 750 22.32 -7.70 -12.89
C PHE A 750 22.71 -8.86 -13.82
N SER A 751 21.72 -9.64 -14.25
CA SER A 751 21.81 -10.63 -15.34
C SER A 751 22.39 -10.03 -16.62
N ASP A 752 22.87 -10.88 -17.55
CA ASP A 752 23.23 -10.46 -18.93
C ASP A 752 22.08 -9.68 -19.62
N GLU A 753 20.84 -10.11 -19.37
CA GLU A 753 19.63 -9.45 -19.85
C GLU A 753 19.28 -8.13 -19.11
N CYS A 754 20.01 -7.78 -18.05
CA CYS A 754 19.81 -6.58 -17.23
C CYS A 754 18.35 -6.45 -16.70
N ASP A 755 17.76 -7.56 -16.26
CA ASP A 755 16.36 -7.67 -15.83
C ASP A 755 16.17 -8.31 -14.44
N LEU A 756 17.14 -9.11 -14.00
CA LEU A 756 17.15 -9.82 -12.72
C LEU A 756 18.40 -9.45 -11.91
N MET A 757 18.30 -9.54 -10.58
CA MET A 757 19.45 -9.44 -9.67
C MET A 757 20.22 -10.76 -9.66
N GLU A 758 21.47 -10.78 -10.13
CA GLU A 758 22.29 -12.00 -10.11
C GLU A 758 23.13 -12.09 -8.84
N SER A 759 23.92 -11.05 -8.53
CA SER A 759 24.86 -11.09 -7.41
C SER A 759 25.14 -9.71 -6.80
N PHE A 760 25.59 -9.72 -5.55
CA PHE A 760 26.27 -8.58 -4.92
C PHE A 760 27.75 -8.90 -4.80
N SER A 761 28.60 -7.89 -4.96
CA SER A 761 30.05 -8.00 -4.78
C SER A 761 30.59 -6.89 -3.89
N ALA A 762 31.66 -7.17 -3.15
CA ALA A 762 32.35 -6.18 -2.32
C ALA A 762 33.83 -6.51 -2.17
N LYS A 763 34.68 -5.49 -2.29
CA LYS A 763 36.13 -5.59 -2.04
C LYS A 763 36.46 -5.17 -0.62
N ILE A 764 37.30 -5.93 0.06
CA ILE A 764 37.81 -5.65 1.40
C ILE A 764 39.34 -5.56 1.30
N THR A 765 39.88 -4.38 1.59
CA THR A 765 41.32 -4.17 1.77
C THR A 765 41.68 -4.74 3.13
N VAL A 766 42.67 -5.63 3.20
CA VAL A 766 43.11 -6.22 4.46
C VAL A 766 44.22 -5.35 5.03
N GLU A 767 43.97 -4.80 6.22
CA GLU A 767 44.83 -3.80 6.87
C GLU A 767 45.48 -4.36 8.14
N ASP A 768 44.77 -5.21 8.88
CA ASP A 768 45.25 -5.81 10.12
C ASP A 768 46.49 -6.71 9.89
N GLY A 769 47.46 -6.62 10.82
CA GLY A 769 48.72 -7.34 10.74
C GLY A 769 48.56 -8.85 10.93
N LEU A 770 47.65 -9.27 11.82
CA LEU A 770 47.39 -10.70 12.05
C LEU A 770 46.59 -11.30 10.89
N ALA A 771 45.63 -10.57 10.32
CA ALA A 771 44.90 -10.97 9.12
C ALA A 771 45.82 -11.10 7.88
N LYS A 772 46.80 -10.21 7.72
CA LYS A 772 47.84 -10.30 6.68
C LYS A 772 48.75 -11.51 6.87
N ALA A 773 49.27 -11.71 8.08
CA ALA A 773 50.13 -12.86 8.40
C ALA A 773 49.35 -14.19 8.29
N ALA A 774 48.08 -14.20 8.70
CA ALA A 774 47.17 -15.32 8.49
C ALA A 774 47.04 -15.62 7.00
N LEU A 775 46.67 -14.64 6.16
CA LEU A 775 46.60 -14.81 4.70
C LEU A 775 47.91 -15.32 4.08
N GLN A 776 49.09 -14.98 4.63
CA GLN A 776 50.37 -15.50 4.13
C GLN A 776 50.67 -16.96 4.53
N SER A 777 49.85 -17.59 5.39
CA SER A 777 49.95 -19.01 5.76
C SER A 777 49.07 -19.94 4.90
N SER A 778 49.13 -21.25 5.10
CA SER A 778 48.58 -22.28 4.17
C SER A 778 47.30 -22.97 4.67
N GLY A 779 46.21 -22.23 4.85
CA GLY A 779 44.88 -22.75 5.18
C GLY A 779 43.86 -22.58 4.04
N ALA A 780 42.64 -22.13 4.36
CA ALA A 780 41.66 -21.65 3.38
C ALA A 780 40.74 -20.56 3.97
N VAL A 781 40.47 -19.51 3.20
CA VAL A 781 39.47 -18.48 3.56
C VAL A 781 38.06 -19.06 3.38
N THR A 782 37.25 -19.05 4.43
CA THR A 782 35.84 -19.47 4.37
C THR A 782 34.90 -18.30 4.58
N VAL A 783 33.81 -18.30 3.80
CA VAL A 783 32.76 -17.28 3.85
C VAL A 783 31.55 -17.88 4.55
N HIS A 784 31.16 -17.30 5.68
CA HIS A 784 30.02 -17.77 6.47
C HIS A 784 28.96 -16.67 6.55
N GLN A 785 27.74 -16.94 6.08
CA GLN A 785 26.64 -16.01 6.26
C GLN A 785 26.16 -16.07 7.72
N PHE A 786 26.45 -15.01 8.48
CA PHE A 786 26.12 -14.88 9.90
C PHE A 786 24.66 -14.45 10.10
N SER A 787 24.12 -13.65 9.17
CA SER A 787 22.71 -13.30 9.11
C SER A 787 22.27 -12.95 7.68
N HIS A 788 20.97 -12.74 7.49
CA HIS A 788 20.34 -12.17 6.29
C HIS A 788 21.14 -11.10 5.55
N ASN A 789 21.77 -10.20 6.30
CA ASN A 789 22.46 -9.01 5.80
C ASN A 789 23.90 -8.89 6.33
N ILE A 790 24.45 -9.92 6.98
CA ILE A 790 25.82 -9.94 7.52
C ILE A 790 26.52 -11.21 7.07
N ILE A 791 27.66 -11.03 6.40
CA ILE A 791 28.57 -12.09 6.01
C ILE A 791 29.85 -11.93 6.81
N GLN A 792 30.27 -13.01 7.45
CA GLN A 792 31.51 -13.12 8.21
C GLN A 792 32.57 -13.82 7.36
N LEU A 793 33.76 -13.24 7.31
CA LEU A 793 34.96 -13.92 6.80
C LEU A 793 35.66 -14.63 7.94
N VAL A 794 36.09 -15.87 7.70
CA VAL A 794 37.03 -16.59 8.56
C VAL A 794 38.30 -16.84 7.75
N LEU A 795 39.40 -16.22 8.19
CA LEU A 795 40.68 -16.29 7.50
C LEU A 795 41.51 -17.49 7.97
N GLY A 796 41.23 -18.67 7.42
CA GLY A 796 42.31 -19.63 7.20
C GLY A 796 43.23 -19.06 6.11
N GLY A 797 44.55 -19.17 6.29
CA GLY A 797 45.50 -18.52 5.39
C GLY A 797 45.41 -18.95 3.94
N ARG A 798 45.88 -18.12 3.00
CA ARG A 798 46.00 -18.53 1.60
C ARG A 798 46.99 -17.62 0.88
N THR A 799 48.18 -18.13 0.56
CA THR A 799 49.23 -17.38 -0.14
C THR A 799 48.69 -16.70 -1.40
N GLN A 800 48.45 -15.40 -1.27
CA GLN A 800 47.79 -14.54 -2.23
C GLN A 800 48.58 -13.24 -2.27
N GLU A 801 49.06 -12.85 -3.46
CA GLU A 801 49.95 -11.69 -3.62
C GLU A 801 49.22 -10.35 -3.43
N SER A 802 47.88 -10.35 -3.57
CA SER A 802 47.03 -9.19 -3.36
C SER A 802 46.49 -9.09 -1.92
N LEU A 803 46.72 -7.94 -1.28
CA LEU A 803 46.25 -7.61 0.07
C LEU A 803 44.73 -7.24 0.13
N TRP A 804 43.91 -7.84 -0.74
CA TRP A 804 42.46 -7.60 -0.79
C TRP A 804 41.67 -8.87 -1.08
N ILE A 805 40.47 -8.93 -0.54
CA ILE A 805 39.52 -10.04 -0.74
C ILE A 805 38.29 -9.49 -1.45
N GLU A 806 37.91 -10.10 -2.56
CA GLU A 806 36.63 -9.84 -3.24
C GLU A 806 35.63 -10.93 -2.86
N ILE A 807 34.53 -10.54 -2.23
CA ILE A 807 33.41 -11.43 -1.94
C ILE A 807 32.38 -11.24 -3.05
N ILE A 808 31.96 -12.32 -3.70
CA ILE A 808 30.81 -12.34 -4.61
C ILE A 808 29.74 -13.24 -3.98
N VAL A 809 28.51 -12.74 -3.93
CA VAL A 809 27.38 -13.36 -3.24
C VAL A 809 26.23 -13.46 -4.23
N PRO A 810 25.83 -14.67 -4.69
CA PRO A 810 24.66 -14.80 -5.55
C PRO A 810 23.41 -14.35 -4.77
N PHE A 811 22.48 -13.69 -5.45
CA PHE A 811 21.19 -13.40 -4.85
C PHE A 811 20.47 -14.71 -4.49
N ARG A 812 19.88 -14.75 -3.29
CA ARG A 812 19.09 -15.86 -2.79
C ARG A 812 17.69 -15.38 -2.44
N SER A 813 16.71 -16.00 -3.07
CA SER A 813 15.30 -15.87 -2.68
C SER A 813 15.00 -16.74 -1.46
N SER A 814 13.86 -16.50 -0.80
CA SER A 814 13.38 -17.25 0.38
C SER A 814 12.92 -18.69 0.09
N PHE A 815 13.42 -19.29 -1.00
CA PHE A 815 13.14 -20.65 -1.48
C PHE A 815 14.39 -21.33 -2.06
N THR A 816 15.58 -20.73 -1.89
CA THR A 816 16.86 -21.19 -2.44
C THR A 816 17.91 -21.20 -1.33
N GLU A 817 18.50 -22.37 -1.07
CA GLU A 817 19.36 -22.61 0.10
C GLU A 817 20.40 -21.50 0.36
N GLY A 818 20.36 -20.95 1.57
CA GLY A 818 21.13 -19.79 2.02
C GLY A 818 20.23 -18.56 2.27
N GLY A 819 20.84 -17.41 2.57
CA GLY A 819 20.08 -16.18 2.78
C GLY A 819 19.18 -16.23 4.01
N VAL A 820 17.87 -16.25 3.78
CA VAL A 820 16.82 -16.14 4.82
C VAL A 820 16.63 -17.46 5.58
N ASP A 821 16.89 -18.61 4.94
CA ASP A 821 16.75 -19.95 5.52
C ASP A 821 17.62 -20.17 6.77
N ILE A 822 18.65 -19.35 6.97
CA ILE A 822 19.59 -19.43 8.08
C ILE A 822 18.92 -19.07 9.42
N ASN A 823 17.97 -18.12 9.40
CA ASN A 823 17.20 -17.69 10.58
C ASN A 823 15.93 -16.93 10.14
N PRO A 824 14.86 -17.58 9.66
CA PRO A 824 13.69 -16.88 9.08
C PRO A 824 12.93 -15.92 10.03
N PHE A 825 13.36 -15.76 11.28
CA PHE A 825 12.74 -14.92 12.31
C PHE A 825 13.66 -13.79 12.83
N PRO A 826 14.17 -12.87 11.96
CA PRO A 826 15.11 -11.83 12.38
C PRO A 826 14.52 -10.79 13.35
N ILE A 827 15.32 -10.44 14.36
CA ILE A 827 15.10 -9.31 15.28
C ILE A 827 16.14 -8.21 15.03
N ALA A 828 15.71 -6.96 15.18
CA ALA A 828 16.56 -5.78 15.10
C ALA A 828 17.50 -5.67 16.33
N LEU A 829 18.80 -5.89 16.14
CA LEU A 829 19.79 -5.55 17.17
C LEU A 829 19.80 -4.03 17.41
N GLY A 830 19.75 -3.63 18.69
CA GLY A 830 19.38 -2.28 19.11
C GLY A 830 17.97 -2.24 19.70
N ASP A 831 16.97 -1.86 18.90
CA ASP A 831 15.58 -1.67 19.36
C ASP A 831 14.82 -2.96 19.74
N LEU A 832 15.39 -4.14 19.45
CA LEU A 832 14.81 -5.47 19.67
C LEU A 832 13.41 -5.65 19.06
N VAL A 833 13.19 -5.05 17.88
CA VAL A 833 11.93 -5.14 17.11
C VAL A 833 11.95 -6.36 16.18
N PRO A 834 10.88 -7.19 16.14
CA PRO A 834 10.73 -8.23 15.12
C PRO A 834 10.63 -7.63 13.71
N TRP A 835 11.42 -8.13 12.77
CA TRP A 835 11.42 -7.58 11.42
C TRP A 835 10.17 -7.96 10.63
N SER A 836 9.82 -9.26 10.70
CA SER A 836 8.84 -9.94 9.85
C SER A 836 7.48 -10.21 10.51
N VAL A 837 7.26 -9.70 11.73
CA VAL A 837 6.05 -9.99 12.53
C VAL A 837 5.55 -8.75 13.24
N HIS A 838 4.29 -8.38 13.00
CA HIS A 838 3.66 -7.22 13.63
C HIS A 838 3.35 -7.46 15.11
N ARG A 839 3.63 -6.45 15.96
CA ARG A 839 3.37 -6.44 17.40
C ARG A 839 1.87 -6.44 17.72
N LEU A 840 1.51 -7.03 18.86
CA LEU A 840 0.14 -7.20 19.34
C LEU A 840 0.01 -6.85 20.83
N ASN A 841 -0.97 -6.01 21.17
CA ASN A 841 -1.41 -5.83 22.56
C ASN A 841 -2.47 -6.91 22.88
N LEU A 842 -2.04 -8.04 23.43
CA LEU A 842 -2.89 -9.21 23.67
C LEU A 842 -4.11 -8.91 24.55
N GLU A 843 -4.01 -8.02 25.54
CA GLU A 843 -5.14 -7.64 26.41
C GLU A 843 -6.30 -7.00 25.62
N ARG A 844 -5.98 -6.24 24.56
CA ARG A 844 -6.99 -5.56 23.72
C ARG A 844 -7.60 -6.42 22.62
N LEU A 845 -7.03 -7.61 22.34
CA LEU A 845 -7.56 -8.50 21.31
C LEU A 845 -8.76 -9.31 21.86
N PRO A 846 -9.92 -9.34 21.17
CA PRO A 846 -11.07 -10.13 21.63
C PRO A 846 -10.77 -11.63 21.74
N VAL A 847 -11.14 -12.24 22.86
CA VAL A 847 -11.00 -13.68 23.08
C VAL A 847 -11.96 -14.45 22.17
N LEU A 848 -11.49 -15.56 21.61
CA LEU A 848 -12.29 -16.50 20.82
C LEU A 848 -13.05 -17.46 21.75
N ASN A 849 -14.37 -17.49 21.63
CA ASN A 849 -15.24 -18.42 22.32
C ASN A 849 -15.06 -19.83 21.74
N LEU A 850 -14.33 -20.71 22.42
CA LEU A 850 -14.12 -22.10 21.98
C LEU A 850 -15.41 -22.94 21.93
N LYS A 851 -16.51 -22.46 22.53
CA LYS A 851 -17.84 -23.08 22.47
C LYS A 851 -18.72 -22.48 21.36
N SER A 852 -18.14 -21.71 20.42
CA SER A 852 -18.88 -21.11 19.32
C SER A 852 -19.33 -22.13 18.27
N ARG A 853 -20.43 -21.82 17.58
CA ARG A 853 -21.08 -22.75 16.66
C ARG A 853 -20.28 -22.84 15.35
N LYS A 854 -19.99 -24.07 14.89
CA LYS A 854 -19.21 -24.37 13.66
C LYS A 854 -17.75 -23.90 13.71
N LEU A 855 -17.13 -23.78 14.89
CA LEU A 855 -15.70 -23.45 15.04
C LEU A 855 -14.81 -24.34 14.16
N ASP A 856 -15.10 -25.64 14.12
CA ASP A 856 -14.41 -26.63 13.28
C ASP A 856 -14.48 -26.37 11.77
N LYS A 857 -15.52 -25.67 11.29
CA LYS A 857 -15.75 -25.44 9.86
C LYS A 857 -14.92 -24.30 9.30
N TRP A 858 -14.74 -23.22 10.05
CA TRP A 858 -13.96 -22.07 9.60
C TRP A 858 -12.51 -22.13 10.04
N LEU A 859 -12.24 -22.54 11.29
CA LEU A 859 -10.89 -22.47 11.84
C LEU A 859 -9.94 -23.49 11.17
N ASN A 860 -10.38 -24.74 11.02
CA ASN A 860 -9.59 -25.75 10.28
C ASN A 860 -9.40 -25.38 8.80
N VAL A 861 -10.40 -24.71 8.20
CA VAL A 861 -10.33 -24.21 6.82
C VAL A 861 -9.28 -23.12 6.68
N HIS A 862 -9.20 -22.19 7.63
CA HIS A 862 -8.22 -21.10 7.70
C HIS A 862 -6.80 -21.60 7.96
N LEU A 863 -6.60 -22.42 9.00
CA LEU A 863 -5.29 -22.96 9.38
C LEU A 863 -4.70 -23.85 8.28
N GLY A 864 -5.47 -24.80 7.76
CA GLY A 864 -5.05 -25.67 6.65
C GLY A 864 -4.96 -24.96 5.29
N ALA A 865 -5.10 -23.64 5.24
CA ALA A 865 -4.88 -22.80 4.06
C ALA A 865 -3.69 -21.83 4.22
N ALA A 866 -2.99 -21.88 5.35
CA ALA A 866 -1.76 -21.12 5.56
C ALA A 866 -0.56 -21.68 4.76
N PHE A 867 -0.64 -22.93 4.31
CA PHE A 867 0.35 -23.59 3.47
C PHE A 867 0.18 -23.21 1.98
N SER A 868 1.28 -22.99 1.27
CA SER A 868 1.26 -22.89 -0.20
C SER A 868 0.99 -24.23 -0.89
N ASP A 869 0.72 -24.20 -2.19
CA ASP A 869 0.59 -25.41 -3.02
C ASP A 869 1.90 -26.23 -3.05
N ARG A 870 3.06 -25.57 -2.93
CA ARG A 870 4.38 -26.20 -2.79
C ARG A 870 4.48 -26.91 -1.44
N GLU A 871 4.26 -26.19 -0.35
CA GLU A 871 4.32 -26.73 1.03
C GLU A 871 3.33 -27.89 1.21
N ALA A 872 2.09 -27.76 0.72
CA ALA A 872 1.10 -28.82 0.75
C ALA A 872 1.52 -30.06 -0.07
N ALA A 873 2.23 -29.88 -1.18
CA ALA A 873 2.78 -30.98 -1.97
C ALA A 873 3.98 -31.66 -1.28
N VAL A 874 4.89 -30.89 -0.66
CA VAL A 874 6.01 -31.42 0.13
C VAL A 874 5.48 -32.21 1.33
N ARG A 875 4.56 -31.62 2.11
CA ARG A 875 3.88 -32.25 3.25
C ARG A 875 3.20 -33.57 2.87
N LYS A 876 2.45 -33.59 1.75
CA LYS A 876 1.80 -34.80 1.23
C LYS A 876 2.80 -35.88 0.80
N LYS A 877 3.98 -35.50 0.31
CA LYS A 877 5.07 -36.42 -0.07
C LYS A 877 5.95 -36.85 1.11
N LYS A 878 5.81 -36.24 2.30
CA LYS A 878 6.76 -36.32 3.42
C LYS A 878 8.19 -35.87 3.03
N GLY A 879 8.29 -34.84 2.19
CA GLY A 879 9.57 -34.19 1.91
C GLY A 879 10.01 -33.27 3.05
N VAL A 880 11.27 -32.83 3.01
CA VAL A 880 11.87 -31.91 3.98
C VAL A 880 11.61 -30.47 3.56
N ASP A 881 11.04 -29.66 4.45
CA ASP A 881 10.96 -28.20 4.36
C ASP A 881 10.72 -27.64 5.77
N THR A 882 11.66 -26.84 6.27
CA THR A 882 11.67 -26.39 7.67
C THR A 882 10.52 -25.43 7.98
N MET A 883 10.16 -24.54 7.05
CA MET A 883 9.06 -23.59 7.24
C MET A 883 7.70 -24.32 7.26
N MET A 884 7.54 -25.32 6.40
CA MET A 884 6.37 -26.20 6.35
C MET A 884 6.23 -27.05 7.62
N PHE A 885 7.34 -27.56 8.19
CA PHE A 885 7.32 -28.27 9.47
C PHE A 885 6.86 -27.35 10.62
N ILE A 886 7.44 -26.16 10.76
CA ILE A 886 7.00 -25.16 11.75
C ILE A 886 5.52 -24.83 11.57
N LYS A 887 5.06 -24.60 10.32
CA LYS A 887 3.64 -24.35 10.01
C LYS A 887 2.74 -25.53 10.43
N ASP A 888 3.20 -26.77 10.34
CA ASP A 888 2.42 -27.94 10.78
C ASP A 888 2.42 -28.12 12.31
N THR A 889 3.55 -27.88 12.99
CA THR A 889 3.61 -27.86 14.46
C THR A 889 2.71 -26.74 15.03
N ILE A 890 2.73 -25.54 14.45
CA ILE A 890 1.82 -24.45 14.80
C ILE A 890 0.36 -24.83 14.53
N HIS A 891 0.06 -25.42 13.38
CA HIS A 891 -1.27 -25.92 13.06
C HIS A 891 -1.74 -26.96 14.10
N ALA A 892 -0.90 -27.93 14.44
CA ALA A 892 -1.17 -28.99 15.40
C ALA A 892 -1.43 -28.46 16.82
N ILE A 893 -0.64 -27.49 17.30
CA ILE A 893 -0.86 -26.79 18.57
C ILE A 893 -2.23 -26.12 18.55
N ILE A 894 -2.54 -25.31 17.53
CA ILE A 894 -3.76 -24.50 17.49
C ILE A 894 -5.03 -25.37 17.42
N VAL A 895 -5.06 -26.43 16.57
CA VAL A 895 -6.28 -27.27 16.45
C VAL A 895 -6.59 -28.10 17.70
N GLN A 896 -5.56 -28.44 18.48
CA GLN A 896 -5.69 -29.10 19.78
C GLN A 896 -6.04 -28.08 20.88
N ALA A 897 -5.46 -26.87 20.84
CA ALA A 897 -5.78 -25.78 21.76
C ALA A 897 -7.19 -25.19 21.58
N SER A 898 -7.80 -25.37 20.41
CA SER A 898 -9.22 -25.06 20.20
C SER A 898 -10.16 -26.25 20.39
N GLY A 899 -9.65 -27.44 20.72
CA GLY A 899 -10.46 -28.67 20.88
C GLY A 899 -11.15 -29.18 19.61
N ILE A 900 -10.76 -28.73 18.41
CA ILE A 900 -11.41 -29.16 17.15
C ILE A 900 -10.81 -30.45 16.59
N GLN A 901 -9.56 -30.77 16.93
CA GLN A 901 -8.90 -32.04 16.58
C GLN A 901 -8.11 -32.57 17.78
N PRO A 902 -8.19 -33.88 18.11
CA PRO A 902 -9.14 -34.84 17.57
C PRO A 902 -10.59 -34.46 17.90
N LYS A 903 -11.52 -34.77 17.01
CA LYS A 903 -12.91 -34.26 17.06
C LYS A 903 -13.61 -34.74 18.34
N GLY A 904 -14.03 -33.79 19.19
CA GLY A 904 -14.71 -34.08 20.46
C GLY A 904 -13.79 -34.19 21.68
N SER A 905 -12.49 -33.90 21.52
CA SER A 905 -11.58 -33.74 22.66
C SER A 905 -11.79 -32.42 23.42
N SER A 906 -11.31 -32.37 24.65
CA SER A 906 -11.16 -31.13 25.40
C SER A 906 -10.00 -30.29 24.84
N PRO A 907 -10.10 -28.94 24.87
CA PRO A 907 -8.99 -28.05 24.53
C PRO A 907 -7.70 -28.37 25.33
N GLN A 908 -6.62 -28.67 24.61
CA GLN A 908 -5.31 -28.94 25.19
C GLN A 908 -4.59 -27.62 25.49
N ARG A 909 -4.04 -27.45 26.69
CA ARG A 909 -3.45 -26.16 27.12
C ARG A 909 -1.96 -26.20 27.47
N VAL A 910 -1.34 -27.37 27.45
CA VAL A 910 0.10 -27.57 27.68
C VAL A 910 0.63 -28.45 26.56
N PHE A 911 1.74 -28.05 25.94
CA PHE A 911 2.38 -28.73 24.83
C PHE A 911 3.89 -28.85 25.07
N THR A 912 4.47 -29.91 24.53
CA THR A 912 5.90 -30.22 24.62
C THR A 912 6.45 -30.45 23.21
N LEU A 913 7.53 -29.74 22.85
CA LEU A 913 8.18 -29.91 21.54
C LEU A 913 9.23 -31.03 21.65
N LEU A 914 8.83 -32.24 21.23
CA LEU A 914 9.64 -33.45 21.33
C LEU A 914 10.43 -33.66 20.03
N ASP A 915 11.74 -33.47 20.06
CA ASP A 915 12.59 -33.72 18.90
C ASP A 915 12.57 -35.21 18.52
N LYS A 916 12.23 -35.46 17.26
CA LYS A 916 12.01 -36.81 16.74
C LYS A 916 13.32 -37.60 16.62
N ALA A 917 14.48 -36.96 16.51
CA ALA A 917 15.76 -37.66 16.42
C ALA A 917 16.29 -38.09 17.81
N THR A 918 16.50 -37.13 18.70
CA THR A 918 17.07 -37.31 20.05
C THR A 918 16.09 -37.86 21.09
N LYS A 919 14.78 -37.70 20.86
CA LYS A 919 13.70 -37.90 21.86
C LYS A 919 13.75 -36.92 23.03
N ASN A 920 14.45 -35.80 22.88
CA ASN A 920 14.56 -34.75 23.89
C ASN A 920 13.48 -33.67 23.73
N CYS A 921 13.13 -32.98 24.81
CA CYS A 921 12.15 -31.90 24.84
C CYS A 921 12.53 -30.84 25.89
N ASP A 922 13.09 -29.72 25.44
CA ASP A 922 13.48 -28.60 26.30
C ASP A 922 12.49 -27.42 26.29
N THR A 923 11.43 -27.48 25.49
CA THR A 923 10.53 -26.35 25.23
C THR A 923 9.09 -26.73 25.54
N ILE A 924 8.57 -26.15 26.63
CA ILE A 924 7.17 -26.31 27.08
C ILE A 924 6.38 -25.05 26.72
N LEU A 925 5.19 -25.24 26.13
CA LEU A 925 4.29 -24.17 25.70
C LEU A 925 2.95 -24.26 26.43
N PHE A 926 2.55 -23.18 27.08
CA PHE A 926 1.25 -23.02 27.74
C PHE A 926 0.35 -22.14 26.88
N VAL A 927 -0.87 -22.59 26.57
CA VAL A 927 -1.86 -21.80 25.83
C VAL A 927 -2.98 -21.39 26.78
N ASP A 928 -3.01 -20.11 27.20
CA ASP A 928 -4.11 -19.61 28.01
C ASP A 928 -5.39 -19.57 27.18
N ARG A 929 -5.38 -18.80 26.09
CA ARG A 929 -6.56 -18.47 25.27
C ARG A 929 -6.19 -18.30 23.79
N LEU A 930 -7.17 -18.51 22.92
CA LEU A 930 -7.13 -18.01 21.55
C LEU A 930 -7.80 -16.64 21.47
N ARG A 931 -7.28 -15.74 20.65
CA ARG A 931 -7.81 -14.38 20.41
C ARG A 931 -7.87 -14.07 18.92
N PHE A 932 -8.75 -13.16 18.53
CA PHE A 932 -8.80 -12.63 17.16
C PHE A 932 -7.74 -11.55 16.96
N ASP A 933 -6.89 -11.73 15.95
CA ASP A 933 -6.02 -10.69 15.42
C ASP A 933 -6.78 -9.97 14.30
N LEU A 934 -7.37 -8.82 14.66
CA LEU A 934 -8.41 -8.16 13.86
C LEU A 934 -7.85 -7.55 12.57
N SER A 935 -6.73 -6.83 12.66
CA SER A 935 -6.07 -6.14 11.55
C SER A 935 -5.19 -7.04 10.67
N ALA A 936 -4.87 -8.25 11.14
CA ALA A 936 -4.20 -9.28 10.34
C ALA A 936 -5.17 -10.38 9.87
N HIS A 937 -6.48 -10.22 10.14
CA HIS A 937 -7.58 -11.11 9.76
C HIS A 937 -7.31 -12.59 10.09
N THR A 938 -6.79 -12.85 11.29
CA THR A 938 -6.39 -14.20 11.75
C THR A 938 -6.67 -14.41 13.24
N ILE A 939 -6.10 -15.46 13.84
CA ILE A 939 -6.12 -15.71 15.28
C ILE A 939 -4.69 -15.83 15.83
N VAL A 940 -4.57 -15.62 17.15
CA VAL A 940 -3.32 -15.73 17.91
C VAL A 940 -3.57 -16.49 19.21
N CYS A 941 -2.63 -17.33 19.62
CA CYS A 941 -2.53 -17.89 20.95
C CYS A 941 -1.93 -16.85 21.89
N ASP A 942 -2.68 -16.48 22.92
CA ASP A 942 -2.21 -15.78 24.11
C ASP A 942 -1.71 -16.86 25.09
N GLY A 943 -0.40 -16.89 25.36
CA GLY A 943 0.24 -18.01 26.06
C GLY A 943 1.64 -17.69 26.57
N PHE A 944 2.34 -18.73 27.04
CA PHE A 944 3.65 -18.63 27.68
C PHE A 944 4.58 -19.73 27.17
N VAL A 945 5.89 -19.44 27.11
CA VAL A 945 6.94 -20.43 26.91
C VAL A 945 7.78 -20.58 28.17
N LEU A 946 8.17 -21.82 28.44
CA LEU A 946 9.11 -22.24 29.46
C LEU A 946 10.24 -23.02 28.77
N PRO A 947 11.38 -22.37 28.49
CA PRO A 947 12.59 -23.04 28.03
C PRO A 947 13.33 -23.64 29.24
N SER A 948 13.64 -24.92 29.14
CA SER A 948 14.37 -25.69 30.15
C SER A 948 15.87 -25.79 29.81
N SER A 949 16.66 -25.98 30.85
CA SER A 949 18.03 -26.49 30.82
C SER A 949 18.18 -27.53 31.94
N ASP A 950 19.29 -28.26 32.01
CA ASP A 950 19.54 -29.23 33.10
C ASP A 950 19.46 -28.57 34.48
N GLU A 951 20.09 -27.41 34.63
CA GLU A 951 20.06 -26.57 35.84
C GLU A 951 18.61 -26.21 36.21
N ARG A 952 17.81 -25.75 35.24
CA ARG A 952 16.39 -25.41 35.46
C ARG A 952 15.54 -26.64 35.76
N PHE A 953 15.83 -27.79 35.16
CA PHE A 953 15.12 -29.04 35.44
C PHE A 953 15.27 -29.41 36.92
N MET A 954 16.48 -29.29 37.47
CA MET A 954 16.74 -29.52 38.90
C MET A 954 16.05 -28.48 39.79
N GLU A 955 16.08 -27.18 39.45
CA GLU A 955 15.35 -26.13 40.19
C GLU A 955 13.81 -26.29 40.15
N MET A 956 13.26 -26.95 39.14
CA MET A 956 11.81 -26.99 38.87
C MET A 956 11.10 -28.23 39.42
N ASP A 957 11.82 -29.27 39.84
CA ASP A 957 11.23 -30.56 40.23
C ASP A 957 11.19 -30.80 41.75
N GLU A 958 11.47 -29.79 42.58
CA GLU A 958 11.47 -29.84 44.06
C GLU A 958 10.22 -30.52 44.68
N ASP A 959 9.09 -30.48 43.98
CA ASP A 959 7.77 -30.95 44.42
C ASP A 959 7.19 -32.08 43.52
N GLN A 960 7.96 -32.64 42.58
CA GLN A 960 7.46 -33.44 41.44
C GLN A 960 6.44 -32.70 40.54
N ASN A 961 6.37 -31.37 40.60
CA ASN A 961 5.39 -30.59 39.85
C ASN A 961 5.65 -30.66 38.33
N LEU A 962 6.90 -30.86 37.92
CA LEU A 962 7.26 -30.98 36.50
C LEU A 962 6.72 -32.30 35.91
N TRP A 963 6.85 -33.42 36.60
CA TRP A 963 6.24 -34.69 36.19
C TRP A 963 4.71 -34.61 36.09
N LYS A 964 4.05 -33.95 37.07
CA LYS A 964 2.59 -33.71 37.04
C LYS A 964 2.16 -32.86 35.84
N LEU A 965 3.00 -31.89 35.43
CA LEU A 965 2.78 -31.07 34.24
C LEU A 965 3.00 -31.88 32.95
N LEU A 966 4.11 -32.60 32.85
CA LEU A 966 4.47 -33.41 31.67
C LEU A 966 3.47 -34.54 31.41
N ALA A 967 2.89 -35.13 32.46
CA ALA A 967 1.81 -36.12 32.34
C ALA A 967 0.50 -35.54 31.75
N GLN A 968 0.33 -34.21 31.76
CA GLN A 968 -0.78 -33.49 31.10
C GLN A 968 -0.34 -32.78 29.81
N ALA A 969 0.95 -32.80 29.47
CA ALA A 969 1.50 -32.09 28.33
C ALA A 969 1.30 -32.88 27.03
N ARG A 970 0.76 -32.22 26.01
CA ARG A 970 0.57 -32.82 24.70
C ARG A 970 1.87 -32.74 23.89
N GLN A 971 2.60 -33.85 23.84
CA GLN A 971 3.76 -33.99 22.96
C GLN A 971 3.38 -33.73 21.49
N ILE A 972 4.10 -32.79 20.88
CA ILE A 972 4.13 -32.56 19.44
C ILE A 972 5.51 -32.98 18.95
N LEU A 973 5.57 -33.87 17.97
CA LEU A 973 6.83 -34.30 17.35
C LEU A 973 7.31 -33.19 16.43
N VAL A 974 8.53 -32.70 16.65
CA VAL A 974 9.21 -31.79 15.72
C VAL A 974 10.22 -32.57 14.87
N GLU A 975 10.33 -32.23 13.59
CA GLU A 975 11.21 -32.94 12.65
C GLU A 975 12.67 -32.45 12.76
N PRO A 976 13.68 -33.24 12.33
CA PRO A 976 15.09 -32.87 12.46
C PRO A 976 15.40 -31.49 11.85
N GLY A 977 16.00 -30.60 12.66
CA GLY A 977 16.30 -29.20 12.29
C GLY A 977 15.18 -28.20 12.58
N GLU A 978 13.94 -28.65 12.83
CA GLU A 978 12.82 -27.77 13.20
C GLU A 978 13.04 -27.15 14.59
N ALA A 979 13.59 -27.90 15.56
CA ALA A 979 13.87 -27.43 16.91
C ALA A 979 14.76 -26.16 16.95
N LYS A 980 15.82 -26.11 16.14
CA LYS A 980 16.67 -24.92 15.93
C LYS A 980 15.83 -23.71 15.51
N SER A 981 14.86 -23.92 14.64
CA SER A 981 14.00 -22.86 14.10
C SER A 981 12.93 -22.42 15.09
N TRP A 982 12.50 -23.30 16.00
CA TRP A 982 11.71 -22.91 17.17
C TRP A 982 12.51 -22.02 18.14
N LYS A 983 13.77 -22.36 18.44
CA LYS A 983 14.66 -21.50 19.26
C LYS A 983 14.82 -20.09 18.65
N GLN A 984 14.84 -19.99 17.31
CA GLN A 984 14.84 -18.72 16.57
C GLN A 984 13.49 -17.98 16.62
N LEU A 985 12.37 -18.70 16.50
CA LEU A 985 11.02 -18.13 16.52
C LEU A 985 10.63 -17.58 17.90
N LEU A 986 11.02 -18.24 18.99
CA LEU A 986 10.60 -17.89 20.36
C LEU A 986 10.87 -16.42 20.74
N PRO A 987 12.08 -15.84 20.54
CA PRO A 987 12.32 -14.40 20.72
C PRO A 987 11.33 -13.50 19.98
N VAL A 988 10.98 -13.83 18.73
CA VAL A 988 10.02 -13.06 17.92
C VAL A 988 8.63 -13.12 18.53
N LEU A 989 8.20 -14.28 19.04
CA LEU A 989 6.90 -14.42 19.69
C LEU A 989 6.80 -13.66 21.01
N VAL A 990 7.91 -13.53 21.75
CA VAL A 990 8.00 -12.72 22.98
C VAL A 990 7.94 -11.23 22.63
N GLU A 991 8.82 -10.78 21.74
CA GLU A 991 8.87 -9.36 21.35
C GLU A 991 7.59 -8.89 20.65
N ARG A 992 6.86 -9.79 20.00
CA ARG A 992 5.55 -9.48 19.44
C ARG A 992 4.57 -8.92 20.48
N CYS A 993 4.57 -9.43 21.72
CA CYS A 993 3.59 -9.06 22.75
C CYS A 993 4.15 -8.41 24.02
N ARG A 994 5.48 -8.30 24.17
CA ARG A 994 6.13 -7.61 25.29
C ARG A 994 5.48 -6.26 25.59
N THR A 995 5.09 -6.06 26.84
CA THR A 995 4.64 -4.77 27.40
C THR A 995 5.67 -4.10 28.32
N TRP A 996 6.61 -4.89 28.86
CA TRP A 996 7.73 -4.49 29.70
C TRP A 996 8.91 -3.90 28.89
N LYS A 997 9.92 -3.35 29.58
CA LYS A 997 11.20 -2.88 28.99
C LYS A 997 12.34 -3.85 29.31
N HIS A 998 13.29 -3.98 28.40
CA HIS A 998 14.57 -4.65 28.68
C HIS A 998 15.35 -3.91 29.77
N ARG A 999 16.15 -4.66 30.52
CA ARG A 999 17.06 -4.14 31.55
C ARG A 999 18.40 -3.80 30.90
N ASP A 1000 19.18 -2.90 31.50
CA ASP A 1000 20.51 -2.54 30.97
C ASP A 1000 21.46 -3.76 30.92
N SER A 1001 21.25 -4.73 31.81
CA SER A 1001 21.93 -6.03 31.83
C SER A 1001 21.34 -7.08 30.86
N CYS A 1002 20.71 -6.67 29.76
CA CYS A 1002 20.09 -7.60 28.82
C CYS A 1002 21.14 -8.40 28.04
N GLN A 1003 21.06 -9.73 28.12
CA GLN A 1003 21.94 -10.68 27.43
C GLN A 1003 21.96 -10.47 25.90
N TYR A 1004 20.80 -10.17 25.29
CA TYR A 1004 20.73 -9.86 23.84
C TYR A 1004 21.59 -8.66 23.44
N ALA A 1005 21.75 -7.67 24.34
CA ALA A 1005 22.54 -6.47 24.09
C ALA A 1005 24.03 -6.68 24.40
N SER A 1006 24.35 -7.37 25.49
CA SER A 1006 25.75 -7.64 25.90
C SER A 1006 26.43 -8.70 25.05
N GLU A 1007 25.71 -9.73 24.60
CA GLU A 1007 26.23 -10.76 23.68
C GLU A 1007 26.03 -10.40 22.19
N GLY A 1008 25.26 -9.34 21.89
CA GLY A 1008 25.01 -8.85 20.53
C GLY A 1008 24.25 -9.83 19.62
N ARG A 1009 23.57 -10.85 20.17
CA ARG A 1009 22.92 -11.93 19.41
C ARG A 1009 21.49 -12.22 19.89
N VAL A 1010 20.63 -12.60 18.95
CA VAL A 1010 19.24 -13.04 19.19
C VAL A 1010 18.89 -14.18 18.21
N PRO A 1011 18.46 -15.37 18.68
CA PRO A 1011 18.42 -15.82 20.07
C PRO A 1011 19.81 -15.88 20.73
N LEU A 1012 19.85 -16.12 22.05
CA LEU A 1012 21.11 -16.40 22.75
C LEU A 1012 21.74 -17.72 22.30
N THR A 1013 20.92 -18.72 21.97
CA THR A 1013 21.37 -20.02 21.43
C THR A 1013 20.29 -20.64 20.57
N THR A 1014 20.67 -21.61 19.74
CA THR A 1014 19.75 -22.53 19.06
C THR A 1014 20.01 -24.01 19.40
N GLU A 1015 20.81 -24.26 20.42
CA GLU A 1015 21.15 -25.60 20.89
C GLU A 1015 20.03 -26.15 21.79
N MET A 1016 19.95 -27.48 21.87
CA MET A 1016 19.06 -28.16 22.80
C MET A 1016 19.55 -27.95 24.25
N GLU A 1017 18.64 -28.01 25.22
CA GLU A 1017 18.93 -27.88 26.67
C GLU A 1017 19.51 -26.52 27.09
N PHE A 1018 19.60 -25.54 26.17
CA PHE A 1018 19.98 -24.16 26.46
C PHE A 1018 18.87 -23.15 26.17
N ILE A 1019 18.87 -22.04 26.90
CA ILE A 1019 17.79 -21.04 26.91
C ILE A 1019 18.00 -20.01 25.78
N PRO A 1020 17.08 -19.88 24.80
CA PRO A 1020 17.23 -18.93 23.68
C PRO A 1020 16.82 -17.48 24.04
N LEU A 1021 16.21 -17.28 25.20
CA LEU A 1021 15.61 -16.02 25.65
C LEU A 1021 16.50 -15.28 26.66
N CYS A 1022 16.45 -13.95 26.65
CA CYS A 1022 17.01 -13.16 27.74
C CYS A 1022 16.12 -13.20 28.99
N ALA A 1023 16.73 -13.17 30.17
CA ALA A 1023 16.03 -13.20 31.47
C ALA A 1023 15.20 -11.92 31.79
N CYS A 1024 15.18 -10.92 30.89
CA CYS A 1024 14.39 -9.70 31.09
C CYS A 1024 12.88 -9.95 31.11
N GLY A 1025 12.40 -10.93 30.33
CA GLY A 1025 10.98 -11.27 30.20
C GLY A 1025 10.44 -12.30 31.19
N GLU A 1026 11.31 -12.87 32.02
CA GLU A 1026 10.93 -13.95 32.94
C GLU A 1026 10.11 -13.40 34.11
N GLY A 1027 9.00 -14.08 34.41
CA GLY A 1027 8.00 -13.62 35.37
C GLY A 1027 7.22 -12.38 34.93
N GLN A 1028 7.40 -11.88 33.70
CA GLN A 1028 6.69 -10.69 33.21
C GLN A 1028 5.38 -11.07 32.50
N ASP A 1029 4.31 -10.34 32.80
CA ASP A 1029 2.95 -10.54 32.26
C ASP A 1029 2.35 -11.96 32.53
N VAL A 1030 2.89 -12.71 33.52
CA VAL A 1030 2.54 -14.11 33.82
C VAL A 1030 1.36 -14.31 34.78
N GLN A 1031 0.64 -13.27 35.18
CA GLN A 1031 -0.34 -13.35 36.29
C GLN A 1031 -1.39 -14.46 36.08
N ARG A 1032 -1.82 -14.71 34.83
CA ARG A 1032 -2.77 -15.77 34.50
C ARG A 1032 -2.23 -17.20 34.63
N MET A 1033 -0.92 -17.39 34.79
CA MET A 1033 -0.37 -18.69 35.19
C MET A 1033 -0.67 -19.02 36.65
N HIS A 1034 -0.94 -18.03 37.49
CA HIS A 1034 -1.38 -18.26 38.87
C HIS A 1034 -2.86 -18.69 38.96
N ASP A 1035 -3.68 -18.38 37.95
CA ASP A 1035 -5.08 -18.83 37.83
C ASP A 1035 -5.20 -20.35 37.62
N VAL A 1036 -4.11 -21.01 37.21
CA VAL A 1036 -4.03 -22.46 36.98
C VAL A 1036 -3.06 -23.06 38.00
N PRO A 1037 -3.52 -23.81 39.03
CA PRO A 1037 -2.67 -24.29 40.11
C PRO A 1037 -1.42 -25.07 39.66
N LEU A 1038 -1.53 -25.85 38.58
CA LEU A 1038 -0.43 -26.63 38.01
C LEU A 1038 0.60 -25.77 37.23
N TRP A 1039 0.23 -24.56 36.81
CA TRP A 1039 1.14 -23.64 36.09
C TRP A 1039 1.83 -22.66 37.04
N LYS A 1040 1.21 -22.39 38.20
CA LYS A 1040 1.70 -21.44 39.22
C LYS A 1040 3.18 -21.60 39.60
N PRO A 1041 3.76 -22.81 39.78
CA PRO A 1041 5.18 -22.96 40.12
C PRO A 1041 6.14 -22.45 39.03
N PHE A 1042 5.74 -22.61 37.76
CA PHE A 1042 6.58 -22.32 36.60
C PHE A 1042 6.50 -20.86 36.13
N ALA A 1043 5.59 -20.08 36.71
CA ALA A 1043 5.36 -18.68 36.33
C ALA A 1043 6.64 -17.81 36.46
N LYS A 1044 7.49 -18.07 37.46
CA LYS A 1044 8.78 -17.35 37.63
C LYS A 1044 9.76 -17.54 36.46
N TYR A 1045 9.75 -18.71 35.81
CA TYR A 1045 10.64 -19.08 34.71
C TYR A 1045 10.04 -18.88 33.32
N SER A 1046 8.75 -18.54 33.25
CA SER A 1046 8.02 -18.45 31.99
C SER A 1046 8.02 -17.04 31.42
N THR A 1047 8.00 -16.94 30.09
CA THR A 1047 7.87 -15.67 29.36
C THR A 1047 6.64 -15.70 28.45
N ARG A 1048 5.88 -14.61 28.38
CA ARG A 1048 4.66 -14.51 27.56
C ARG A 1048 4.97 -14.44 26.05
N ILE A 1049 4.15 -15.10 25.23
CA ILE A 1049 4.28 -15.21 23.77
C ILE A 1049 2.96 -15.00 23.01
N ALA A 1050 3.06 -14.58 21.74
CA ALA A 1050 1.95 -14.38 20.81
C ALA A 1050 2.08 -15.22 19.52
N LEU A 1051 1.85 -16.53 19.63
CA LEU A 1051 1.95 -17.48 18.52
C LEU A 1051 0.74 -17.36 17.56
N SER A 1052 0.95 -17.17 16.27
CA SER A 1052 -0.10 -17.23 15.24
C SER A 1052 0.29 -18.16 14.09
N PRO A 1053 -0.64 -18.56 13.22
CA PRO A 1053 -0.29 -19.21 11.96
C PRO A 1053 0.62 -18.29 11.12
N LEU A 1054 1.53 -18.91 10.36
CA LEU A 1054 2.37 -18.25 9.36
C LEU A 1054 1.79 -18.60 7.99
N PHE A 1055 1.37 -17.60 7.22
CA PHE A 1055 0.74 -17.77 5.90
C PHE A 1055 1.78 -17.69 4.79
N ALA A 1056 1.63 -18.52 3.75
CA ALA A 1056 2.37 -18.38 2.51
C ALA A 1056 2.03 -17.06 1.80
N VAL A 1057 3.04 -16.45 1.19
CA VAL A 1057 2.91 -15.14 0.53
C VAL A 1057 2.34 -15.34 -0.87
N SER A 1058 1.03 -15.14 -1.02
CA SER A 1058 0.31 -15.57 -2.23
C SER A 1058 0.76 -14.89 -3.53
N TYR A 1059 1.38 -13.71 -3.45
CA TYR A 1059 1.95 -13.02 -4.62
C TYR A 1059 3.29 -13.59 -5.08
N VAL A 1060 3.87 -14.51 -4.29
CA VAL A 1060 5.13 -15.20 -4.58
C VAL A 1060 4.85 -16.67 -4.87
N GLU A 1061 4.19 -17.38 -3.95
CA GLU A 1061 3.77 -18.78 -4.11
C GLU A 1061 2.26 -18.91 -4.40
N SER A 1062 1.88 -19.92 -5.19
CA SER A 1062 0.46 -20.25 -5.39
C SER A 1062 -0.16 -20.80 -4.11
N VAL A 1063 -1.35 -20.30 -3.76
CA VAL A 1063 -2.20 -20.78 -2.65
C VAL A 1063 -3.57 -21.18 -3.21
N GLU A 1064 -3.59 -21.96 -4.29
CA GLU A 1064 -4.83 -22.42 -4.93
C GLU A 1064 -5.33 -23.71 -4.28
N ARG A 1065 -6.22 -23.56 -3.29
CA ARG A 1065 -7.28 -24.56 -3.05
C ARG A 1065 -8.20 -24.62 -4.28
N LYS A 1066 -7.73 -25.28 -5.34
CA LYS A 1066 -8.39 -25.39 -6.65
C LYS A 1066 -9.83 -25.80 -6.48
N ILE A 1067 -10.74 -24.83 -6.63
CA ILE A 1067 -12.17 -25.07 -6.61
C ILE A 1067 -12.43 -26.03 -7.76
N ARG A 1068 -12.86 -27.24 -7.42
CA ARG A 1068 -13.07 -28.31 -8.39
C ARG A 1068 -14.29 -27.94 -9.22
N THR A 1069 -14.10 -27.27 -10.35
CA THR A 1069 -15.18 -26.85 -11.24
C THR A 1069 -15.49 -27.95 -12.26
N CYS A 1070 -16.73 -27.97 -12.73
CA CYS A 1070 -17.16 -28.86 -13.80
C CYS A 1070 -16.69 -28.34 -15.16
N CYS A 1071 -16.00 -29.18 -15.95
CA CYS A 1071 -15.45 -28.83 -17.28
C CYS A 1071 -16.48 -28.40 -18.34
N VAL A 1072 -17.79 -28.49 -18.02
CA VAL A 1072 -18.93 -28.16 -18.89
C VAL A 1072 -19.76 -26.97 -18.39
N CYS A 1073 -19.91 -26.81 -17.08
CA CYS A 1073 -20.87 -25.85 -16.50
C CYS A 1073 -20.34 -25.06 -15.30
N GLY A 1074 -19.03 -25.10 -15.02
CA GLY A 1074 -18.39 -24.36 -13.93
C GLY A 1074 -18.72 -24.83 -12.51
N ALA A 1075 -19.79 -25.63 -12.33
CA ALA A 1075 -20.32 -26.04 -11.03
C ALA A 1075 -19.24 -26.61 -10.08
N LYS A 1076 -19.22 -26.06 -8.87
CA LYS A 1076 -18.18 -26.28 -7.83
C LYS A 1076 -18.31 -27.68 -7.21
N ASN A 1077 -17.23 -28.20 -6.62
CA ASN A 1077 -17.08 -29.56 -6.05
C ASN A 1077 -17.19 -30.74 -7.04
N ALA A 1078 -16.82 -30.53 -8.30
CA ALA A 1078 -16.77 -31.56 -9.33
C ALA A 1078 -15.84 -32.75 -9.01
N PHE A 1079 -16.34 -33.95 -9.28
CA PHE A 1079 -15.63 -35.22 -9.10
C PHE A 1079 -14.73 -35.52 -10.30
N LYS A 1080 -13.69 -36.32 -10.11
CA LYS A 1080 -12.83 -36.77 -11.23
C LYS A 1080 -13.66 -37.58 -12.24
N CYS A 1081 -13.33 -37.44 -13.53
CA CYS A 1081 -13.89 -38.27 -14.59
C CYS A 1081 -13.85 -39.77 -14.21
N ALA A 1082 -15.01 -40.44 -14.26
CA ALA A 1082 -15.15 -41.83 -13.82
C ALA A 1082 -14.33 -42.84 -14.66
N LYS A 1083 -13.93 -42.48 -15.89
CA LYS A 1083 -13.08 -43.32 -16.75
C LYS A 1083 -11.60 -43.04 -16.56
N CYS A 1084 -11.14 -41.84 -16.91
CA CYS A 1084 -9.68 -41.54 -16.94
C CYS A 1084 -9.07 -41.24 -15.56
N LYS A 1085 -9.88 -40.93 -14.53
CA LYS A 1085 -9.44 -40.55 -13.18
C LYS A 1085 -8.41 -39.39 -13.13
N SER A 1086 -8.36 -38.58 -14.19
CA SER A 1086 -7.54 -37.36 -14.31
C SER A 1086 -7.82 -36.36 -13.18
N GLU A 1087 -6.84 -35.51 -12.87
CA GLU A 1087 -7.01 -34.38 -11.96
C GLU A 1087 -7.51 -33.11 -12.68
N LYS A 1088 -7.32 -33.02 -14.01
CA LYS A 1088 -7.77 -31.91 -14.85
C LYS A 1088 -9.26 -32.04 -15.21
N ASP A 1089 -9.69 -33.26 -15.52
CA ASP A 1089 -11.02 -33.54 -16.09
C ASP A 1089 -12.02 -33.91 -15.00
N ARG A 1090 -12.94 -32.98 -14.70
CA ARG A 1090 -13.86 -33.07 -13.56
C ARG A 1090 -15.28 -32.68 -13.93
N TYR A 1091 -16.25 -33.38 -13.34
CA TYR A 1091 -17.67 -33.19 -13.63
C TYR A 1091 -18.51 -33.18 -12.35
N CYS A 1092 -19.49 -32.29 -12.26
CA CYS A 1092 -20.44 -32.25 -11.14
C CYS A 1092 -21.53 -33.33 -11.23
N SER A 1093 -21.75 -33.90 -12.42
CA SER A 1093 -22.72 -34.97 -12.67
C SER A 1093 -22.31 -35.84 -13.85
N ILE A 1094 -22.86 -37.07 -13.92
CA ILE A 1094 -22.68 -37.98 -15.06
C ILE A 1094 -23.21 -37.35 -16.37
N ALA A 1095 -24.26 -36.53 -16.30
CA ALA A 1095 -24.79 -35.81 -17.45
C ALA A 1095 -23.76 -34.82 -18.04
N CYS A 1096 -23.02 -34.09 -17.19
CA CYS A 1096 -21.92 -33.24 -17.65
C CYS A 1096 -20.76 -34.07 -18.22
N GLN A 1097 -20.38 -35.18 -17.56
CA GLN A 1097 -19.33 -36.06 -18.09
C GLN A 1097 -19.70 -36.64 -19.47
N LYS A 1098 -20.97 -36.99 -19.69
CA LYS A 1098 -21.47 -37.43 -21.00
C LYS A 1098 -21.46 -36.30 -22.03
N LYS A 1099 -21.88 -35.08 -21.67
CA LYS A 1099 -21.91 -33.91 -22.58
C LYS A 1099 -20.51 -33.48 -23.05
N ASP A 1100 -19.47 -33.70 -22.26
CA ASP A 1100 -18.07 -33.44 -22.63
C ASP A 1100 -17.37 -34.63 -23.31
N TRP A 1101 -18.04 -35.79 -23.36
CA TRP A 1101 -17.33 -37.05 -23.51
C TRP A 1101 -16.56 -37.16 -24.81
N ASP A 1102 -17.07 -36.63 -25.92
CA ASP A 1102 -16.43 -36.77 -27.23
C ASP A 1102 -15.20 -35.86 -27.37
N ARG A 1103 -15.25 -34.62 -26.83
CA ARG A 1103 -14.08 -33.73 -26.71
C ARG A 1103 -13.02 -34.36 -25.80
N HIS A 1104 -13.42 -34.80 -24.61
CA HIS A 1104 -12.52 -35.38 -23.63
C HIS A 1104 -11.92 -36.71 -24.12
N ARG A 1105 -12.69 -37.54 -24.84
CA ARG A 1105 -12.24 -38.80 -25.43
C ARG A 1105 -11.16 -38.59 -26.49
N ALA A 1106 -11.29 -37.57 -27.34
CA ALA A 1106 -10.27 -37.22 -28.32
C ALA A 1106 -8.92 -36.89 -27.64
N GLN A 1107 -8.95 -36.09 -26.57
CA GLN A 1107 -7.75 -35.78 -25.78
C GLN A 1107 -7.19 -37.01 -25.04
N TYR A 1108 -8.06 -37.87 -24.50
CA TYR A 1108 -7.69 -39.09 -23.79
C TYR A 1108 -6.93 -40.10 -24.66
N HIS A 1109 -7.33 -40.27 -25.93
CA HIS A 1109 -6.65 -41.22 -26.83
C HIS A 1109 -5.26 -40.76 -27.28
N ASN A 1110 -4.98 -39.46 -27.35
CA ASN A 1110 -3.65 -38.96 -27.72
C ASN A 1110 -2.61 -39.22 -26.62
N VAL A 1111 -2.99 -39.10 -25.33
CA VAL A 1111 -2.08 -39.30 -24.18
C VAL A 1111 -1.66 -40.77 -23.97
N PHE A 1112 -2.33 -41.72 -24.64
CA PHE A 1112 -2.04 -43.16 -24.61
C PHE A 1112 -1.45 -43.69 -25.94
N ARG A 1113 -0.82 -42.82 -26.74
CA ARG A 1113 0.07 -43.23 -27.85
C ARG A 1113 1.55 -43.02 -27.55
N ASP A 1114 1.89 -42.05 -26.70
CA ASP A 1114 3.27 -41.71 -26.33
C ASP A 1114 3.65 -42.26 -24.94
N LYS A 1115 3.27 -43.51 -24.65
CA LYS A 1115 3.57 -44.25 -23.41
C LYS A 1115 3.57 -45.76 -23.58
#